data_AF-Z9JVB2-F1
#
_entry.id   AF-Z9JVB2-F1
#
_cell.length_a   1.000
_cell.length_b   1.000
_cell.length_c   1.000
_cell.angle_alpha   90.00
_cell.angle_beta   90.00
_cell.angle_gamma   90.00
#
_symmetry.space_group_name_H-M   'P 1'
#
loop_
_entity.id
_entity.type
_entity.pdbx_description
1 polymer ?
#
loop_
_entity_poly.entity_id
_entity_poly.type
_entity_poly.pdbx_seq_one_letter_code
_entity_poly.pdbx_strand_id
1 'polypeptide(L)'
;MVHRSLPSAPKRSASILAASALLPLCLAGLPAAADAPGARPAGTTPVTTAGLTSPLRPGPRDPAPSRPAVAGYTWGNVQIEGGGFVPGIIYNPTEDGLVYARTDIGGAYRLDREADRWVPLLDHVGWDDWNRNGVLSLATDPVRTERVYAAVGMYTNEWDPDHGAILRSEDHGETWQATELPFKVGGNMPGRGIGERLQIDPMDPDTLYFGAEGGNGLWRSTDAGVTWAEVESFPNAGDFVPVPGSEWSYETQNVGVLWTAFDTRGAVAGEGSRTIFTAVADTEDILYRSDDGGETWAPVPGAPTGFLPHKGVIDEASGSLYLTTSNTAGPYDGSDGEVWRYSIDDGTWSDITPPQRPVGGDFGFSGLSVDASDPDTLMVTTQIQWWPDILIFRSTDRGETWTPIWDYTTGQDGESVLERRYTQDISRAPWLTFGAQPSEPVAGAEPSPKLGWMAESFEINPHDPDEAMYGTGATIYRTENLTAWDEEGGTVRISAQAQGIEETAIQDLVAPEGEVDVLSAMLDLGGFVHEDVDTVPGMITDPYMGGSTSVDAAGAAPEVLVRAGTDGSGVHRVAVSRDAGGSWAAGSPVEGAQGPGLVAVTADGGRIVWSVPGIGVQVSTDGGATWTASAGISGAARVEADRVDPQRVYAWSEGTFLTSHDGGASFAASAGAGAGDAPGASAALPVRGEVRFGAVPGAEGEVWLAGGAEGEPYGLFRSRDGGDTWSALPGFDAADAVGFGKAAPGASTPAVYVSGERDGVRGIFRSIDGGAGWTRINDDQHQWGRTGFAITGDPDVFGRVYIATNGRGIVMGDIDVAGKADGRPGRGRG
;
A
#
# COMPACT_ATOMS: atom_id res chain seq x y z
N MET A 1 -39.99 -44.82 -12.01
CA MET A 1 -38.99 -45.33 -13.00
C MET A 1 -38.90 -44.28 -14.09
N VAL A 2 -37.85 -43.49 -14.28
CA VAL A 2 -36.47 -43.48 -13.79
C VAL A 2 -36.12 -41.99 -13.62
N HIS A 3 -35.74 -41.58 -12.42
CA HIS A 3 -35.05 -40.30 -12.18
C HIS A 3 -33.66 -40.38 -12.82
N ARG A 4 -33.30 -39.44 -13.68
CA ARG A 4 -31.91 -39.19 -14.07
C ARG A 4 -31.47 -37.87 -13.46
N SER A 5 -30.61 -38.02 -12.45
CA SER A 5 -29.75 -37.01 -11.86
C SER A 5 -28.78 -36.45 -12.90
N LEU A 6 -28.72 -35.13 -13.01
CA LEU A 6 -27.63 -34.41 -13.67
C LEU A 6 -26.37 -34.50 -12.81
N PRO A 7 -25.17 -34.61 -13.41
CA PRO A 7 -23.93 -34.77 -12.66
C PRO A 7 -23.51 -33.46 -12.01
N SER A 8 -23.11 -33.55 -10.75
CA SER A 8 -22.47 -32.50 -9.97
C SER A 8 -21.20 -31.99 -10.66
N ALA A 9 -21.12 -30.70 -10.92
CA ALA A 9 -19.89 -30.00 -11.29
C ALA A 9 -18.82 -30.19 -10.19
N PRO A 10 -17.54 -30.35 -10.56
CA PRO A 10 -16.47 -30.56 -9.59
C PRO A 10 -16.23 -29.27 -8.79
N LYS A 11 -16.26 -29.38 -7.46
CA LYS A 11 -15.76 -28.36 -6.53
C LYS A 11 -14.26 -28.17 -6.73
N ARG A 12 -13.88 -27.23 -7.61
CA ARG A 12 -12.50 -26.73 -7.79
C ARG A 12 -12.54 -25.24 -8.09
N SER A 13 -13.04 -24.44 -7.15
CA SER A 13 -13.00 -22.96 -7.25
C SER A 13 -12.78 -22.28 -5.89
N ALA A 14 -12.35 -23.04 -4.87
CA ALA A 14 -12.13 -22.51 -3.52
C ALA A 14 -10.69 -22.01 -3.29
N SER A 15 -9.82 -22.01 -4.31
CA SER A 15 -8.38 -21.79 -4.13
C SER A 15 -7.93 -20.34 -4.32
N ILE A 16 -8.76 -19.45 -4.86
CA ILE A 16 -8.46 -18.01 -4.98
C ILE A 16 -9.10 -17.22 -3.82
N LEU A 17 -10.23 -17.69 -3.28
CA LEU A 17 -10.86 -17.12 -2.08
C LEU A 17 -9.98 -17.19 -0.82
N ALA A 18 -8.98 -18.07 -0.77
CA ALA A 18 -8.08 -18.17 0.38
C ALA A 18 -6.84 -17.26 0.28
N ALA A 19 -6.47 -16.80 -0.92
CA ALA A 19 -5.30 -15.94 -1.12
C ALA A 19 -5.65 -14.45 -0.94
N SER A 20 -6.87 -14.03 -1.28
CA SER A 20 -7.33 -12.63 -1.15
C SER A 20 -8.09 -12.34 0.16
N ALA A 21 -8.40 -13.36 0.97
CA ALA A 21 -8.97 -13.20 2.31
C ALA A 21 -7.89 -13.13 3.42
N LEU A 22 -6.63 -12.92 3.04
CA LEU A 22 -5.63 -12.39 3.96
C LEU A 22 -5.87 -10.88 4.07
N LEU A 23 -6.78 -10.51 4.99
CA LEU A 23 -6.70 -9.20 5.64
C LEU A 23 -5.22 -8.93 6.01
N PRO A 24 -4.73 -7.68 5.98
CA PRO A 24 -3.37 -7.39 6.38
C PRO A 24 -3.22 -7.72 7.87
N LEU A 25 -2.81 -8.95 8.14
CA LEU A 25 -2.45 -9.45 9.47
C LEU A 25 -1.02 -8.99 9.78
N CYS A 26 -0.72 -7.70 9.61
CA CYS A 26 0.62 -7.14 9.82
C CYS A 26 0.57 -5.64 10.20
N LEU A 27 -0.10 -5.34 11.31
CA LEU A 27 0.35 -4.29 12.25
C LEU A 27 0.16 -4.70 13.73
N ALA A 28 -0.43 -5.86 14.01
CA ALA A 28 -0.53 -6.41 15.36
C ALA A 28 0.64 -7.36 15.68
N GLY A 29 1.86 -6.82 15.74
CA GLY A 29 3.02 -7.46 16.34
C GLY A 29 3.14 -7.25 17.86
N LEU A 30 2.04 -6.96 18.56
CA LEU A 30 2.02 -6.74 20.01
C LEU A 30 1.30 -7.91 20.70
N PRO A 31 1.97 -8.74 21.53
CA PRO A 31 1.28 -9.57 22.49
C PRO A 31 0.74 -8.65 23.60
N ALA A 32 -0.57 -8.45 23.64
CA ALA A 32 -1.24 -7.94 24.81
C ALA A 32 -1.02 -8.94 25.97
N ALA A 33 -0.24 -8.53 26.97
CA ALA A 33 -0.09 -9.28 28.21
C ALA A 33 -1.43 -9.29 28.95
N ALA A 34 -2.09 -10.44 28.98
CA ALA A 34 -3.29 -10.66 29.78
C ALA A 34 -2.93 -10.84 31.25
N ASP A 35 -3.10 -9.80 32.08
CA ASP A 35 -3.08 -9.93 33.53
C ASP A 35 -4.45 -10.41 34.05
N ALA A 36 -4.49 -11.63 34.59
CA ALA A 36 -5.65 -12.16 35.31
C ALA A 36 -5.73 -11.61 36.75
N PRO A 37 -6.93 -11.44 37.33
CA PRO A 37 -7.12 -10.63 38.54
C PRO A 37 -6.82 -11.41 39.82
N GLY A 38 -5.81 -10.98 40.56
CA GLY A 38 -5.53 -11.42 41.93
C GLY A 38 -6.22 -10.54 42.97
N ALA A 39 -7.25 -11.09 43.63
CA ALA A 39 -7.97 -10.46 44.73
C ALA A 39 -7.10 -10.18 45.97
N ARG A 40 -7.28 -9.00 46.62
CA ARG A 40 -7.35 -8.73 48.09
C ARG A 40 -7.09 -7.23 48.43
N PRO A 41 -7.39 -6.73 49.64
CA PRO A 41 -8.72 -6.29 50.08
C PRO A 41 -8.74 -4.78 50.43
N ALA A 42 -9.95 -4.28 50.70
CA ALA A 42 -10.24 -2.92 51.16
C ALA A 42 -9.43 -2.49 52.39
N GLY A 43 -8.89 -1.27 52.32
CA GLY A 43 -8.33 -0.54 53.44
C GLY A 43 -8.54 0.96 53.23
N THR A 44 -9.57 1.50 53.88
CA THR A 44 -9.89 2.92 53.93
C THR A 44 -8.98 3.64 54.95
N THR A 45 -8.44 4.81 54.59
CA THR A 45 -8.40 6.00 55.46
C THR A 45 -7.92 7.24 54.68
N PRO A 46 -8.38 8.46 55.04
CA PRO A 46 -8.36 9.63 54.17
C PRO A 46 -7.30 10.66 54.56
N VAL A 47 -6.62 11.31 53.61
CA VAL A 47 -5.82 12.52 53.87
C VAL A 47 -5.85 13.49 52.69
N THR A 48 -6.63 14.56 52.90
CA THR A 48 -6.46 15.98 52.51
C THR A 48 -6.15 16.41 51.07
N THR A 49 -7.07 17.24 50.59
CA THR A 49 -6.96 18.23 49.50
C THR A 49 -5.78 19.20 49.66
N ALA A 50 -4.96 19.34 48.61
CA ALA A 50 -4.21 20.55 48.30
C ALA A 50 -3.77 20.58 46.83
N GLY A 51 -4.07 21.68 46.14
CA GLY A 51 -3.30 22.15 44.97
C GLY A 51 -3.78 21.71 43.58
N LEU A 52 -4.73 22.46 43.01
CA LEU A 52 -4.94 22.51 41.56
C LEU A 52 -3.72 23.19 40.91
N THR A 53 -2.92 22.44 40.16
CA THR A 53 -2.05 22.99 39.12
C THR A 53 -2.42 22.30 37.82
N SER A 54 -2.93 23.07 36.85
CA SER A 54 -3.18 22.60 35.49
C SER A 54 -1.94 21.90 34.92
N PRO A 55 -2.06 20.75 34.24
CA PRO A 55 -1.00 20.32 33.35
C PRO A 55 -0.90 21.35 32.22
N LEU A 56 0.28 21.97 32.10
CA LEU A 56 0.64 22.75 30.91
C LEU A 56 0.51 21.84 29.70
N ARG A 57 -0.36 22.22 28.75
CA ARG A 57 -0.32 21.70 27.38
C ARG A 57 1.11 21.93 26.85
N PRO A 58 1.75 20.93 26.21
CA PRO A 58 2.89 21.25 25.36
C PRO A 58 2.38 22.18 24.26
N GLY A 59 3.04 23.32 24.08
CA GLY A 59 2.77 24.17 22.91
C GLY A 59 3.18 23.44 21.62
N PRO A 60 2.77 23.95 20.45
CA PRO A 60 3.24 23.44 19.17
C PRO A 60 4.77 23.46 19.19
N ARG A 61 5.40 22.32 18.90
CA ARG A 61 6.84 22.27 18.65
C ARG A 61 7.10 23.07 17.38
N ASP A 62 7.91 24.11 17.46
CA ASP A 62 8.42 24.79 16.27
C ASP A 62 9.08 23.76 15.35
N PRO A 63 8.89 23.82 14.03
CA PRO A 63 9.58 22.94 13.10
C PRO A 63 11.09 23.08 13.29
N ALA A 64 11.79 21.96 13.40
CA ALA A 64 13.24 21.93 13.44
C ALA A 64 13.80 22.68 12.20
N PRO A 65 14.88 23.46 12.35
CA PRO A 65 15.45 24.16 11.21
C PRO A 65 15.88 23.15 10.14
N SER A 66 15.36 23.30 8.91
CA SER A 66 15.74 22.51 7.76
C SER A 66 17.25 22.55 7.59
N ARG A 67 17.87 21.37 7.65
CA ARG A 67 19.31 21.21 7.40
C ARG A 67 19.46 20.59 6.03
N PRO A 68 20.09 21.29 5.07
CA PRO A 68 20.21 20.77 3.71
C PRO A 68 20.97 19.43 3.72
N ALA A 69 20.59 18.55 2.80
CA ALA A 69 21.37 17.38 2.43
C ALA A 69 22.84 17.76 2.18
N VAL A 70 23.73 16.77 2.28
CA VAL A 70 24.98 16.89 1.54
C VAL A 70 24.62 16.73 0.06
N ALA A 71 24.92 17.74 -0.77
CA ALA A 71 24.87 17.61 -2.23
C ALA A 71 25.61 16.33 -2.63
N GLY A 72 24.95 15.41 -3.35
CA GLY A 72 25.63 14.19 -3.78
C GLY A 72 24.83 12.88 -3.74
N TYR A 73 23.49 12.87 -3.64
CA TYR A 73 22.69 11.66 -3.83
C TYR A 73 21.51 11.92 -4.77
N THR A 74 21.26 10.96 -5.67
CA THR A 74 20.05 10.90 -6.49
C THR A 74 19.19 9.74 -6.00
N TRP A 75 17.89 9.99 -5.84
CA TRP A 75 16.90 9.01 -5.41
C TRP A 75 15.99 8.59 -6.56
N GLY A 76 15.57 7.33 -6.52
CA GLY A 76 14.59 6.76 -7.43
C GLY A 76 14.05 5.45 -6.87
N ASN A 77 13.43 4.64 -7.71
CA ASN A 77 12.93 3.33 -7.34
C ASN A 77 13.55 2.24 -8.20
N VAL A 78 13.79 1.07 -7.59
CA VAL A 78 13.91 -0.17 -8.35
C VAL A 78 12.60 -0.40 -9.10
N GLN A 79 12.65 -0.70 -10.39
CA GLN A 79 11.46 -0.75 -11.24
C GLN A 79 10.62 -2.00 -10.98
N ILE A 80 9.38 -1.82 -10.52
CA ILE A 80 8.33 -2.85 -10.46
C ILE A 80 7.10 -2.42 -11.27
N GLU A 81 6.80 -1.12 -11.33
CA GLU A 81 5.64 -0.54 -12.03
C GLU A 81 4.27 -0.93 -11.42
N GLY A 82 3.81 -0.17 -10.42
CA GLY A 82 2.54 -0.34 -9.73
C GLY A 82 2.69 -1.23 -8.49
N GLY A 83 1.91 -2.31 -8.44
CA GLY A 83 1.95 -3.33 -7.40
C GLY A 83 1.07 -3.08 -6.18
N GLY A 84 0.25 -2.02 -6.19
CA GLY A 84 -0.70 -1.67 -5.13
C GLY A 84 -2.04 -1.19 -5.68
N PHE A 85 -2.92 -0.76 -4.78
CA PHE A 85 -4.28 -0.36 -5.13
C PHE A 85 -4.36 1.14 -5.43
N VAL A 86 -4.82 1.46 -6.64
CA VAL A 86 -5.14 2.84 -7.04
C VAL A 86 -6.65 3.08 -6.95
N PRO A 87 -7.18 3.56 -5.80
CA PRO A 87 -8.61 3.79 -5.59
C PRO A 87 -9.19 5.00 -6.32
N GLY A 88 -8.37 5.92 -6.82
CA GLY A 88 -8.84 7.16 -7.46
C GLY A 88 -7.88 7.69 -8.51
N ILE A 89 -8.41 7.97 -9.70
CA ILE A 89 -7.78 8.74 -10.78
C ILE A 89 -8.61 10.01 -10.95
N ILE A 90 -7.96 11.16 -11.10
CA ILE A 90 -8.64 12.47 -11.11
C ILE A 90 -8.06 13.32 -12.24
N TYR A 91 -8.80 13.46 -13.34
CA TYR A 91 -8.50 14.40 -14.41
C TYR A 91 -8.89 15.82 -13.98
N ASN A 92 -8.07 16.82 -14.35
CA ASN A 92 -8.54 18.20 -14.28
C ASN A 92 -9.55 18.45 -15.40
N PRO A 93 -10.75 18.98 -15.10
CA PRO A 93 -11.80 19.14 -16.12
C PRO A 93 -11.55 20.32 -17.07
N THR A 94 -10.52 21.14 -16.83
CA THR A 94 -10.26 22.39 -17.60
C THR A 94 -8.84 22.51 -18.15
N GLU A 95 -7.87 21.74 -17.65
CA GLU A 95 -6.53 21.64 -18.19
C GLU A 95 -6.31 20.27 -18.84
N ASP A 96 -6.16 20.27 -20.16
CA ASP A 96 -5.84 19.08 -20.93
C ASP A 96 -4.49 18.48 -20.51
N GLY A 97 -4.43 17.15 -20.42
CA GLY A 97 -3.27 16.39 -19.99
C GLY A 97 -3.02 16.33 -18.48
N LEU A 98 -3.63 17.19 -17.66
CA LEU A 98 -3.43 17.20 -16.21
C LEU A 98 -4.27 16.13 -15.52
N VAL A 99 -3.61 15.12 -14.96
CA VAL A 99 -4.26 14.01 -14.24
C VAL A 99 -3.44 13.59 -13.03
N TYR A 100 -4.15 13.26 -11.96
CA TYR A 100 -3.61 12.78 -10.69
C TYR A 100 -4.09 11.37 -10.39
N ALA A 101 -3.35 10.65 -9.56
CA ALA A 101 -3.76 9.39 -8.96
C ALA A 101 -3.51 9.44 -7.45
N ARG A 102 -4.44 8.91 -6.65
CA ARG A 102 -4.28 8.72 -5.21
C ARG A 102 -4.17 7.24 -4.89
N THR A 103 -3.40 6.91 -3.86
CA THR A 103 -3.19 5.54 -3.40
C THR A 103 -3.51 5.37 -1.93
N ASP A 104 -3.76 4.13 -1.50
CA ASP A 104 -4.23 3.86 -0.15
C ASP A 104 -3.10 3.89 0.91
N ILE A 105 -1.87 3.56 0.51
CA ILE A 105 -0.69 3.60 1.40
C ILE A 105 0.53 4.35 0.83
N GLY A 106 0.49 4.78 -0.43
CA GLY A 106 1.67 5.18 -1.20
C GLY A 106 1.70 6.64 -1.68
N GLY A 107 0.85 7.49 -1.12
CA GLY A 107 0.75 8.90 -1.42
C GLY A 107 -0.10 9.21 -2.66
N ALA A 108 0.29 10.27 -3.38
CA ALA A 108 -0.38 10.73 -4.58
C ALA A 108 0.63 11.01 -5.70
N TYR A 109 0.16 10.94 -6.94
CA TYR A 109 0.98 11.07 -8.14
C TYR A 109 0.34 12.02 -9.15
N ARG A 110 1.18 12.66 -9.97
CA ARG A 110 0.76 13.41 -11.17
C ARG A 110 1.37 12.76 -12.42
N LEU A 111 0.62 12.60 -13.49
CA LEU A 111 1.16 12.05 -14.74
C LEU A 111 1.98 13.12 -15.47
N ASP A 112 3.27 12.85 -15.70
CA ASP A 112 4.07 13.55 -16.69
C ASP A 112 3.78 12.92 -18.06
N ARG A 113 3.06 13.67 -18.90
CA ARG A 113 2.65 13.25 -20.25
C ARG A 113 3.81 13.18 -21.23
N GLU A 114 4.88 13.95 -21.04
CA GLU A 114 6.05 13.92 -21.93
C GLU A 114 6.90 12.69 -21.66
N ALA A 115 7.10 12.36 -20.38
CA ALA A 115 7.82 11.17 -19.96
C ALA A 115 6.98 9.88 -19.97
N ASP A 116 5.65 10.01 -20.07
CA ASP A 116 4.66 8.95 -19.89
C ASP A 116 4.92 8.15 -18.60
N ARG A 117 5.03 8.91 -17.50
CA ARG A 117 5.42 8.43 -16.17
C ARG A 117 4.74 9.24 -15.07
N TRP A 118 4.28 8.55 -14.04
CA TRP A 118 3.75 9.14 -12.82
C TRP A 118 4.87 9.67 -11.92
N VAL A 119 4.70 10.89 -11.42
CA VAL A 119 5.61 11.58 -10.52
C VAL A 119 5.01 11.57 -9.10
N PRO A 120 5.70 11.01 -8.09
CA PRO A 120 5.22 11.01 -6.71
C PRO A 120 5.25 12.43 -6.12
N LEU A 121 4.21 12.80 -5.38
CA LEU A 121 4.02 14.17 -4.85
C LEU A 121 4.26 14.27 -3.34
N LEU A 122 4.30 13.13 -2.64
CA LEU A 122 4.32 13.07 -1.17
C LEU A 122 5.57 12.39 -0.59
N ASP A 123 6.66 12.26 -1.36
CA ASP A 123 7.91 11.64 -0.87
C ASP A 123 8.56 12.42 0.30
N HIS A 124 8.16 13.67 0.52
CA HIS A 124 8.56 14.49 1.67
C HIS A 124 7.93 14.04 3.01
N VAL A 125 6.83 13.27 2.98
CA VAL A 125 6.17 12.71 4.17
C VAL A 125 7.14 11.78 4.88
N GLY A 126 7.33 12.01 6.19
CA GLY A 126 8.38 11.39 6.98
C GLY A 126 7.89 10.37 7.99
N TRP A 127 8.79 9.96 8.87
CA TRP A 127 8.52 8.95 9.88
C TRP A 127 7.40 9.35 10.85
N ASP A 128 7.37 10.63 11.24
CA ASP A 128 6.45 11.13 12.27
C ASP A 128 5.05 11.44 11.73
N ASP A 129 4.91 11.71 10.43
CA ASP A 129 3.64 11.97 9.76
C ASP A 129 3.36 10.95 8.66
N TRP A 130 3.89 9.73 8.82
CA TRP A 130 3.82 8.61 7.87
C TRP A 130 2.39 8.29 7.42
N ASN A 131 1.40 8.59 8.26
CA ASN A 131 -0.01 8.35 7.97
C ASN A 131 -0.51 9.18 6.78
N ARG A 132 0.16 10.28 6.45
CA ARG A 132 -0.20 11.17 5.34
C ARG A 132 0.05 10.55 3.96
N ASN A 133 0.74 9.41 3.88
CA ASN A 133 0.81 8.63 2.65
C ASN A 133 -0.50 7.88 2.34
N GLY A 134 -1.43 7.76 3.30
CA GLY A 134 -2.79 7.31 2.99
C GLY A 134 -3.60 8.48 2.44
N VAL A 135 -4.02 8.41 1.17
CA VAL A 135 -4.75 9.48 0.50
C VAL A 135 -6.18 9.04 0.23
N LEU A 136 -7.10 9.45 1.12
CA LEU A 136 -8.51 9.11 1.01
C LEU A 136 -9.19 9.82 -0.17
N SER A 137 -8.81 11.06 -0.45
CA SER A 137 -9.40 11.84 -1.53
C SER A 137 -8.46 12.92 -2.07
N LEU A 138 -8.61 13.26 -3.34
CA LEU A 138 -7.86 14.32 -4.01
C LEU A 138 -8.78 15.17 -4.88
N ALA A 139 -8.60 16.49 -4.86
CA ALA A 139 -9.35 17.43 -5.70
C ALA A 139 -8.39 18.37 -6.44
N THR A 140 -8.61 18.53 -7.75
CA THR A 140 -7.87 19.46 -8.62
C THR A 140 -8.78 20.64 -8.97
N ASP A 141 -8.28 21.87 -8.83
CA ASP A 141 -9.07 23.08 -8.98
C ASP A 141 -9.38 23.35 -10.47
N PRO A 142 -10.67 23.44 -10.87
CA PRO A 142 -11.07 23.65 -12.27
C PRO A 142 -10.96 25.11 -12.72
N VAL A 143 -10.56 26.03 -11.84
CA VAL A 143 -10.43 27.46 -12.14
C VAL A 143 -8.96 27.89 -12.08
N ARG A 144 -8.24 27.42 -11.07
CA ARG A 144 -6.80 27.66 -10.86
C ARG A 144 -6.09 26.32 -10.88
N THR A 145 -5.83 25.80 -12.08
CA THR A 145 -5.44 24.41 -12.32
C THR A 145 -4.10 24.01 -11.71
N GLU A 146 -3.29 25.00 -11.29
CA GLU A 146 -2.11 24.78 -10.46
C GLU A 146 -2.42 24.31 -9.03
N ARG A 147 -3.66 24.49 -8.55
CA ARG A 147 -4.08 24.12 -7.20
C ARG A 147 -4.60 22.70 -7.15
N VAL A 148 -4.10 21.97 -6.15
CA VAL A 148 -4.53 20.61 -5.84
C VAL A 148 -4.57 20.42 -4.32
N TYR A 149 -5.53 19.64 -3.86
CA TYR A 149 -5.76 19.36 -2.46
C TYR A 149 -5.87 17.86 -2.23
N ALA A 150 -5.39 17.38 -1.08
CA ALA A 150 -5.46 15.97 -0.70
C ALA A 150 -5.95 15.81 0.74
N ALA A 151 -6.93 14.94 0.97
CA ALA A 151 -7.35 14.51 2.30
C ALA A 151 -6.53 13.28 2.70
N VAL A 152 -5.69 13.44 3.72
CA VAL A 152 -4.65 12.47 4.08
C VAL A 152 -4.75 11.98 5.52
N GLY A 153 -4.33 10.73 5.72
CA GLY A 153 -4.40 9.93 6.95
C GLY A 153 -4.66 8.48 6.55
N MET A 154 -4.15 7.51 7.30
CA MET A 154 -4.14 6.12 6.83
C MET A 154 -5.21 5.25 7.49
N TYR A 155 -5.40 5.39 8.79
CA TYR A 155 -6.35 4.57 9.55
C TYR A 155 -7.17 5.41 10.53
N THR A 156 -8.42 5.02 10.76
CA THR A 156 -9.29 5.67 11.76
C THR A 156 -9.32 4.94 13.11
N ASN A 157 -8.67 3.76 13.20
CA ASN A 157 -8.52 2.99 14.43
C ASN A 157 -7.19 3.27 15.16
N GLU A 158 -6.80 2.41 16.09
CA GLU A 158 -5.60 2.57 16.93
C GLU A 158 -4.25 2.37 16.21
N TRP A 159 -4.24 1.92 14.95
CA TRP A 159 -2.99 1.69 14.20
C TRP A 159 -2.31 2.99 13.78
N ASP A 160 -3.11 4.01 13.51
CA ASP A 160 -2.65 5.38 13.26
C ASP A 160 -2.85 6.20 14.54
N PRO A 161 -1.79 6.67 15.22
CA PRO A 161 -1.96 7.47 16.43
C PRO A 161 -2.38 8.92 16.13
N ASP A 162 -2.20 9.38 14.88
CA ASP A 162 -2.28 10.79 14.51
C ASP A 162 -3.62 11.13 13.86
N HIS A 163 -3.96 12.41 13.85
CA HIS A 163 -5.10 12.91 13.10
C HIS A 163 -4.77 13.00 11.60
N GLY A 164 -5.82 13.06 10.78
CA GLY A 164 -5.68 13.38 9.36
C GLY A 164 -5.42 14.86 9.12
N ALA A 165 -5.17 15.20 7.86
CA ALA A 165 -4.98 16.58 7.42
C ALA A 165 -5.57 16.80 6.03
N ILE A 166 -5.84 18.06 5.71
CA ILE A 166 -5.99 18.50 4.32
C ILE A 166 -4.68 19.14 3.89
N LEU A 167 -4.05 18.59 2.85
CA LEU A 167 -2.91 19.18 2.18
C LEU A 167 -3.41 20.09 1.05
N ARG A 168 -2.75 21.23 0.86
CA ARG A 168 -2.99 22.14 -0.27
C ARG A 168 -1.67 22.50 -0.95
N SER A 169 -1.70 22.54 -2.28
CA SER A 169 -0.60 22.99 -3.14
C SER A 169 -1.11 24.08 -4.10
N GLU A 170 -0.22 24.97 -4.52
CA GLU A 170 -0.46 25.98 -5.57
C GLU A 170 0.51 25.80 -6.76
N ASP A 171 1.13 24.63 -6.88
CA ASP A 171 2.16 24.32 -7.87
C ASP A 171 2.08 22.88 -8.39
N HIS A 172 0.86 22.36 -8.56
CA HIS A 172 0.56 21.01 -9.06
C HIS A 172 1.05 19.87 -8.14
N GLY A 173 1.24 20.15 -6.85
CA GLY A 173 1.68 19.19 -5.86
C GLY A 173 3.20 19.08 -5.67
N GLU A 174 3.98 20.04 -6.17
CA GLU A 174 5.43 20.09 -5.93
C GLU A 174 5.73 20.51 -4.47
N THR A 175 4.95 21.43 -3.92
CA THR A 175 5.04 21.85 -2.51
C THR A 175 3.68 21.91 -1.84
N TRP A 176 3.65 21.60 -0.54
CA TRP A 176 2.41 21.43 0.22
C TRP A 176 2.40 22.24 1.52
N GLN A 177 1.20 22.67 1.91
CA GLN A 177 0.88 23.15 3.25
C GLN A 177 -0.20 22.24 3.84
N ALA A 178 -0.07 21.89 5.12
CA ALA A 178 -1.02 21.02 5.81
C ALA A 178 -1.92 21.82 6.77
N THR A 179 -3.21 21.47 6.79
CA THR A 179 -4.16 21.87 7.82
C THR A 179 -4.63 20.61 8.54
N GLU A 180 -4.23 20.44 9.81
CA GLU A 180 -4.64 19.29 10.63
C GLU A 180 -6.14 19.33 10.93
N LEU A 181 -6.78 18.16 10.82
CA LEU A 181 -8.17 17.96 11.17
C LEU A 181 -8.28 17.53 12.65
N PRO A 182 -9.43 17.76 13.31
CA PRO A 182 -9.64 17.31 14.69
C PRO A 182 -10.00 15.82 14.81
N PHE A 183 -9.83 15.03 13.75
CA PHE A 183 -10.15 13.61 13.66
C PHE A 183 -9.23 12.90 12.65
N LYS A 184 -9.29 11.58 12.61
CA LYS A 184 -8.50 10.73 11.71
C LYS A 184 -9.14 10.58 10.32
N VAL A 185 -8.33 10.25 9.33
CA VAL A 185 -8.73 9.97 7.95
C VAL A 185 -8.26 8.55 7.58
N GLY A 186 -9.07 7.81 6.84
CA GLY A 186 -8.92 6.39 6.57
C GLY A 186 -8.52 6.06 5.14
N GLY A 187 -7.39 6.59 4.67
CA GLY A 187 -6.87 6.32 3.32
C GLY A 187 -6.71 4.83 3.00
N ASN A 188 -6.48 3.99 4.01
CA ASN A 188 -6.42 2.53 3.89
C ASN A 188 -7.50 1.81 4.72
N MET A 189 -8.67 2.42 4.91
CA MET A 189 -9.83 1.79 5.59
C MET A 189 -10.81 1.16 4.57
N PRO A 190 -11.78 0.32 4.99
CA PRO A 190 -12.91 -0.06 4.14
C PRO A 190 -13.68 1.19 3.67
N GLY A 191 -14.18 1.21 2.43
CA GLY A 191 -14.84 2.41 1.88
C GLY A 191 -13.92 3.38 1.13
N ARG A 192 -12.61 3.11 1.04
CA ARG A 192 -11.62 4.03 0.42
C ARG A 192 -11.72 4.17 -1.11
N GLY A 193 -12.44 3.28 -1.79
CA GLY A 193 -12.75 3.42 -3.22
C GLY A 193 -13.87 4.43 -3.50
N ILE A 194 -14.73 4.68 -2.51
CA ILE A 194 -15.85 5.61 -2.57
C ILE A 194 -15.32 7.05 -2.54
N GLY A 195 -15.78 7.89 -3.46
CA GLY A 195 -15.35 9.28 -3.53
C GLY A 195 -15.49 9.90 -4.93
N GLU A 196 -14.99 11.10 -5.17
CA GLU A 196 -14.08 11.85 -4.28
C GLU A 196 -14.80 12.56 -3.12
N ARG A 197 -14.26 12.41 -1.90
CA ARG A 197 -14.81 12.95 -0.64
C ARG A 197 -14.52 14.44 -0.46
N LEU A 198 -13.38 14.87 -0.98
CA LEU A 198 -12.91 16.25 -1.00
C LEU A 198 -13.27 16.86 -2.35
N GLN A 199 -13.98 17.98 -2.35
CA GLN A 199 -14.51 18.60 -3.56
C GLN A 199 -14.41 20.12 -3.48
N ILE A 200 -14.11 20.75 -4.61
CA ILE A 200 -13.96 22.20 -4.75
C ILE A 200 -15.21 22.72 -5.44
N ASP A 201 -15.81 23.79 -4.94
CA ASP A 201 -16.91 24.45 -5.64
C ASP A 201 -16.36 25.10 -6.92
N PRO A 202 -16.74 24.63 -8.13
CA PRO A 202 -16.23 25.18 -9.39
C PRO A 202 -16.66 26.65 -9.63
N MET A 203 -17.67 27.13 -8.92
CA MET A 203 -18.19 28.50 -9.04
C MET A 203 -17.65 29.43 -7.95
N ASP A 204 -16.99 28.89 -6.92
CA ASP A 204 -16.23 29.62 -5.91
C ASP A 204 -15.04 28.75 -5.43
N PRO A 205 -13.89 28.78 -6.12
CA PRO A 205 -12.80 27.83 -5.89
C PRO A 205 -12.06 28.01 -4.55
N ASP A 206 -12.44 29.01 -3.73
CA ASP A 206 -12.00 29.12 -2.34
C ASP A 206 -12.90 28.35 -1.36
N THR A 207 -14.06 27.86 -1.82
CA THR A 207 -14.98 27.01 -1.06
C THR A 207 -14.75 25.53 -1.38
N LEU A 208 -14.50 24.73 -0.34
CA LEU A 208 -14.27 23.28 -0.45
C LEU A 208 -15.14 22.54 0.56
N TYR A 209 -15.59 21.34 0.19
CA TYR A 209 -16.32 20.42 1.06
C TYR A 209 -15.53 19.12 1.25
N PHE A 210 -15.59 18.56 2.45
CA PHE A 210 -14.99 17.28 2.79
C PHE A 210 -15.98 16.41 3.57
N GLY A 211 -16.33 15.25 3.00
CA GLY A 211 -17.10 14.23 3.68
C GLY A 211 -16.24 13.41 4.64
N ALA A 212 -16.44 13.57 5.94
CA ALA A 212 -15.61 12.92 6.95
C ALA A 212 -16.17 11.55 7.40
N GLU A 213 -15.26 10.63 7.70
CA GLU A 213 -15.55 9.32 8.29
C GLU A 213 -15.87 9.42 9.80
N GLY A 214 -16.20 8.30 10.43
CA GLY A 214 -16.26 8.19 11.90
C GLY A 214 -17.44 8.91 12.55
N GLY A 215 -18.41 9.37 11.77
CA GLY A 215 -19.52 10.19 12.25
C GLY A 215 -19.18 11.66 12.47
N ASN A 216 -18.08 12.15 11.88
CA ASN A 216 -17.67 13.56 11.98
C ASN A 216 -18.45 14.49 11.02
N GLY A 217 -19.29 13.96 10.14
CA GLY A 217 -20.21 14.73 9.31
C GLY A 217 -19.55 15.40 8.09
N LEU A 218 -20.18 16.46 7.60
CA LEU A 218 -19.72 17.25 6.45
C LEU A 218 -18.89 18.44 6.95
N TRP A 219 -17.74 18.67 6.36
CA TRP A 219 -16.84 19.78 6.68
C TRP A 219 -16.68 20.72 5.50
N ARG A 220 -16.42 22.00 5.78
CA ARG A 220 -16.26 23.04 4.77
C ARG A 220 -15.10 23.98 5.08
N SER A 221 -14.38 24.37 4.03
CA SER A 221 -13.49 25.53 3.99
C SER A 221 -14.11 26.61 3.09
N THR A 222 -13.82 27.87 3.39
CA THR A 222 -14.21 29.06 2.58
C THR A 222 -13.03 29.99 2.34
N ASP A 223 -11.82 29.46 2.55
CA ASP A 223 -10.54 30.18 2.47
C ASP A 223 -9.47 29.33 1.79
N ALA A 224 -9.87 28.56 0.76
CA ALA A 224 -8.99 27.69 -0.02
C ALA A 224 -8.24 26.64 0.83
N GLY A 225 -8.96 25.99 1.73
CA GLY A 225 -8.45 24.88 2.55
C GLY A 225 -7.52 25.30 3.70
N VAL A 226 -7.41 26.61 3.99
CA VAL A 226 -6.58 27.11 5.08
C VAL A 226 -7.21 26.79 6.44
N THR A 227 -8.52 26.95 6.58
CA THR A 227 -9.29 26.56 7.77
C THR A 227 -10.51 25.72 7.40
N TRP A 228 -10.90 24.85 8.33
CA TRP A 228 -12.00 23.90 8.15
C TRP A 228 -12.93 23.94 9.36
N ALA A 229 -14.23 23.87 9.10
CA ALA A 229 -15.28 23.81 10.12
C ALA A 229 -16.37 22.81 9.73
N GLU A 230 -17.00 22.21 10.73
CA GLU A 230 -18.18 21.36 10.54
C GLU A 230 -19.35 22.19 9.98
N VAL A 231 -20.07 21.61 9.01
CA VAL A 231 -21.33 22.13 8.49
C VAL A 231 -22.45 21.67 9.43
N GLU A 232 -22.65 22.40 10.54
CA GLU A 232 -23.61 22.04 11.60
C GLU A 232 -25.06 21.85 11.10
N SER A 233 -25.41 22.42 9.93
CA SER A 233 -26.72 22.26 9.31
C SER A 233 -26.90 20.95 8.55
N PHE A 234 -25.83 20.19 8.30
CA PHE A 234 -25.89 18.90 7.63
C PHE A 234 -26.43 17.82 8.60
N PRO A 235 -27.56 17.16 8.28
CA PRO A 235 -28.32 16.44 9.30
C PRO A 235 -27.87 14.99 9.52
N ASN A 236 -27.05 14.40 8.65
CA ASN A 236 -26.72 12.97 8.68
C ASN A 236 -25.22 12.72 8.52
N ALA A 237 -24.57 12.19 9.54
CA ALA A 237 -23.14 11.87 9.50
C ALA A 237 -22.84 10.44 9.01
N GLY A 238 -23.86 9.70 8.55
CA GLY A 238 -23.77 8.28 8.17
C GLY A 238 -23.81 7.35 9.37
N ASP A 239 -24.26 6.12 9.16
CA ASP A 239 -24.35 5.08 10.19
C ASP A 239 -23.87 3.69 9.73
N PHE A 240 -23.51 3.55 8.45
CA PHE A 240 -23.04 2.30 7.90
C PHE A 240 -21.67 1.91 8.47
N VAL A 241 -21.61 0.68 8.96
CA VAL A 241 -20.41 0.02 9.47
C VAL A 241 -20.20 -1.25 8.64
N PRO A 242 -19.00 -1.50 8.06
CA PRO A 242 -18.76 -2.64 7.18
C PRO A 242 -19.11 -3.99 7.80
N VAL A 243 -18.65 -4.25 9.02
CA VAL A 243 -18.95 -5.49 9.75
C VAL A 243 -19.41 -5.16 11.17
N PRO A 244 -20.72 -4.90 11.37
CA PRO A 244 -21.25 -4.53 12.68
C PRO A 244 -20.97 -5.63 13.72
N GLY A 245 -20.31 -5.25 14.83
CA GLY A 245 -19.99 -6.16 15.92
C GLY A 245 -18.76 -7.04 15.72
N SER A 246 -17.95 -6.81 14.69
CA SER A 246 -16.61 -7.43 14.58
C SER A 246 -15.74 -7.08 15.80
N GLU A 247 -14.88 -7.99 16.22
CA GLU A 247 -13.87 -7.72 17.27
C GLU A 247 -12.69 -6.90 16.74
N TRP A 248 -12.59 -6.73 15.41
CA TRP A 248 -11.54 -5.99 14.74
C TRP A 248 -11.99 -4.55 14.53
N SER A 249 -11.32 -3.61 15.21
CA SER A 249 -11.62 -2.18 15.13
C SER A 249 -11.60 -1.65 13.69
N TYR A 250 -10.76 -2.23 12.84
CA TYR A 250 -10.62 -1.93 11.41
C TYR A 250 -11.94 -2.06 10.62
N GLU A 251 -12.81 -3.01 10.96
CA GLU A 251 -14.06 -3.28 10.22
C GLU A 251 -15.30 -2.63 10.86
N THR A 252 -15.11 -1.92 11.98
CA THR A 252 -16.20 -1.38 12.80
C THR A 252 -16.31 0.14 12.77
N GLN A 253 -15.52 0.79 11.90
CA GLN A 253 -15.55 2.24 11.74
C GLN A 253 -16.74 2.65 10.88
N ASN A 254 -17.41 3.75 11.27
CA ASN A 254 -18.46 4.36 10.47
C ASN A 254 -17.85 4.96 9.19
N VAL A 255 -18.37 4.56 8.01
CA VAL A 255 -17.87 5.03 6.71
C VAL A 255 -18.16 6.51 6.48
N GLY A 256 -19.20 7.07 7.10
CA GLY A 256 -19.45 8.51 7.18
C GLY A 256 -20.04 9.16 5.93
N VAL A 257 -19.63 10.41 5.67
CA VAL A 257 -20.07 11.18 4.49
C VAL A 257 -19.17 10.88 3.29
N LEU A 258 -19.76 10.63 2.12
CA LEU A 258 -19.10 9.94 1.01
C LEU A 258 -18.51 10.87 -0.05
N TRP A 259 -19.33 11.65 -0.75
CA TRP A 259 -18.89 12.56 -1.81
C TRP A 259 -19.86 13.74 -1.93
N THR A 260 -19.40 14.82 -2.56
CA THR A 260 -20.20 16.02 -2.85
C THR A 260 -20.17 16.33 -4.34
N ALA A 261 -21.28 16.77 -4.92
CA ALA A 261 -21.36 17.18 -6.32
C ALA A 261 -22.07 18.52 -6.43
N PHE A 262 -21.58 19.39 -7.31
CA PHE A 262 -22.08 20.75 -7.51
C PHE A 262 -22.82 20.85 -8.85
N ASP A 263 -24.03 21.40 -8.83
CA ASP A 263 -24.75 21.80 -10.03
C ASP A 263 -24.43 23.27 -10.33
N THR A 264 -23.70 23.49 -11.41
CA THR A 264 -23.21 24.81 -11.85
C THR A 264 -24.18 25.49 -12.81
N ARG A 265 -25.25 24.82 -13.25
CA ARG A 265 -26.20 25.38 -14.22
C ARG A 265 -26.86 26.62 -13.65
N GLY A 266 -26.64 27.75 -14.32
CA GLY A 266 -27.19 29.04 -13.91
C GLY A 266 -26.55 29.66 -12.67
N ALA A 267 -25.48 29.07 -12.13
CA ALA A 267 -24.65 29.69 -11.10
C ALA A 267 -23.83 30.85 -11.68
N VAL A 268 -23.42 31.78 -10.81
CA VAL A 268 -22.61 32.94 -11.17
C VAL A 268 -21.20 32.78 -10.59
N ALA A 269 -20.18 32.93 -11.43
CA ALA A 269 -18.79 32.80 -10.98
C ALA A 269 -18.46 33.82 -9.87
N GLY A 270 -17.90 33.33 -8.77
CA GLY A 270 -17.61 34.07 -7.55
C GLY A 270 -18.77 34.17 -6.55
N GLU A 271 -19.96 33.63 -6.86
CA GLU A 271 -21.09 33.57 -5.91
C GLU A 271 -21.32 32.17 -5.32
N GLY A 272 -20.56 31.17 -5.78
CA GLY A 272 -20.69 29.77 -5.36
C GLY A 272 -21.85 29.04 -6.04
N SER A 273 -21.80 27.72 -6.00
CA SER A 273 -22.84 26.82 -6.50
C SER A 273 -24.02 26.81 -5.53
N ARG A 274 -25.24 26.99 -6.05
CA ARG A 274 -26.44 27.03 -5.20
C ARG A 274 -26.96 25.64 -4.88
N THR A 275 -27.01 24.77 -5.88
CA THR A 275 -27.51 23.41 -5.75
C THR A 275 -26.34 22.47 -5.53
N ILE A 276 -26.33 21.82 -4.37
CA ILE A 276 -25.25 20.95 -3.91
C ILE A 276 -25.85 19.62 -3.48
N PHE A 277 -25.27 18.51 -3.93
CA PHE A 277 -25.62 17.16 -3.51
C PHE A 277 -24.51 16.58 -2.66
N THR A 278 -24.86 15.90 -1.56
CA THR A 278 -23.89 15.18 -0.73
C THR A 278 -24.44 13.81 -0.38
N ALA A 279 -23.66 12.78 -0.68
CA ALA A 279 -24.00 11.40 -0.38
C ALA A 279 -23.48 10.96 0.99
N VAL A 280 -24.21 10.03 1.61
CA VAL A 280 -23.96 9.57 2.97
C VAL A 280 -23.98 8.04 3.02
N ALA A 281 -23.12 7.45 3.84
CA ALA A 281 -23.12 6.03 4.10
C ALA A 281 -24.25 5.66 5.08
N ASP A 282 -25.48 5.70 4.57
CA ASP A 282 -26.73 5.36 5.24
C ASP A 282 -27.64 4.74 4.17
N THR A 283 -28.02 3.47 4.32
CA THR A 283 -28.77 2.77 3.28
C THR A 283 -30.23 3.21 3.17
N GLU A 284 -30.76 3.96 4.11
CA GLU A 284 -32.15 4.47 4.08
C GLU A 284 -32.22 5.90 3.54
N ASP A 285 -31.23 6.75 3.85
CA ASP A 285 -31.15 8.15 3.41
C ASP A 285 -29.79 8.43 2.74
N ILE A 286 -29.61 7.91 1.52
CA ILE A 286 -28.30 7.88 0.84
C ILE A 286 -27.82 9.24 0.29
N LEU A 287 -28.71 10.22 0.07
CA LEU A 287 -28.42 11.44 -0.69
C LEU A 287 -29.17 12.66 -0.14
N TYR A 288 -28.44 13.73 0.10
CA TYR A 288 -28.93 15.02 0.57
C TYR A 288 -28.69 16.12 -0.47
N ARG A 289 -29.58 17.11 -0.49
CA ARG A 289 -29.54 18.27 -1.38
C ARG A 289 -29.67 19.58 -0.59
N SER A 290 -28.89 20.57 -1.00
CA SER A 290 -29.07 21.99 -0.66
C SER A 290 -29.38 22.77 -1.94
N ASP A 291 -30.20 23.82 -1.86
CA ASP A 291 -30.51 24.76 -2.95
C ASP A 291 -30.17 26.23 -2.57
N ASP A 292 -29.46 26.40 -1.46
CA ASP A 292 -29.08 27.67 -0.86
C ASP A 292 -27.59 27.77 -0.54
N GLY A 293 -26.74 27.02 -1.26
CA GLY A 293 -25.28 27.08 -1.08
C GLY A 293 -24.80 26.39 0.20
N GLY A 294 -25.51 25.35 0.63
CA GLY A 294 -25.19 24.54 1.81
C GLY A 294 -25.61 25.17 3.15
N GLU A 295 -26.51 26.16 3.16
CA GLU A 295 -27.08 26.69 4.40
C GLU A 295 -28.08 25.70 5.01
N THR A 296 -28.95 25.11 4.19
CA THR A 296 -29.91 24.07 4.61
C THR A 296 -29.85 22.84 3.71
N TRP A 297 -30.18 21.68 4.29
CA TRP A 297 -30.07 20.38 3.66
C TRP A 297 -31.34 19.55 3.89
N ALA A 298 -31.74 18.79 2.88
CA ALA A 298 -32.85 17.83 2.96
C ALA A 298 -32.52 16.55 2.19
N PRO A 299 -33.05 15.38 2.61
CA PRO A 299 -32.97 14.16 1.80
C PRO A 299 -33.58 14.39 0.41
N VAL A 300 -32.97 13.83 -0.63
CA VAL A 300 -33.50 13.89 -1.99
C VAL A 300 -34.75 12.99 -2.08
N PRO A 301 -35.95 13.54 -2.37
CA PRO A 301 -37.16 12.73 -2.39
C PRO A 301 -37.08 11.61 -3.42
N GLY A 302 -37.44 10.40 -3.00
CA GLY A 302 -37.49 9.22 -3.87
C GLY A 302 -36.13 8.61 -4.22
N ALA A 303 -35.04 9.03 -3.55
CA ALA A 303 -33.75 8.38 -3.68
C ALA A 303 -33.87 6.87 -3.38
N PRO A 304 -33.11 6.01 -4.10
CA PRO A 304 -33.10 4.58 -3.85
C PRO A 304 -32.55 4.25 -2.47
N THR A 305 -32.96 3.10 -1.92
CA THR A 305 -32.61 2.64 -0.57
C THR A 305 -32.04 1.22 -0.63
N GLY A 306 -31.26 0.82 0.38
CA GLY A 306 -30.69 -0.51 0.54
C GLY A 306 -29.22 -0.63 0.14
N PHE A 307 -28.64 0.42 -0.44
CA PHE A 307 -27.28 0.42 -0.97
C PHE A 307 -26.53 1.70 -0.59
N LEU A 308 -25.20 1.66 -0.68
CA LEU A 308 -24.30 2.81 -0.53
C LEU A 308 -23.96 3.39 -1.90
N PRO A 309 -24.04 4.71 -2.10
CA PRO A 309 -23.65 5.34 -3.36
C PRO A 309 -22.13 5.51 -3.46
N HIS A 310 -21.46 4.61 -4.17
CA HIS A 310 -20.00 4.63 -4.37
C HIS A 310 -19.53 5.86 -5.15
N LYS A 311 -20.29 6.29 -6.16
CA LYS A 311 -19.95 7.44 -7.02
C LYS A 311 -21.20 8.25 -7.34
N GLY A 312 -21.00 9.54 -7.58
CA GLY A 312 -22.01 10.47 -8.05
C GLY A 312 -21.42 11.51 -8.99
N VAL A 313 -21.95 11.60 -10.22
CA VAL A 313 -21.44 12.51 -11.25
C VAL A 313 -22.61 13.29 -11.83
N ILE A 314 -22.49 14.63 -11.87
CA ILE A 314 -23.47 15.51 -12.52
C ILE A 314 -23.04 15.72 -13.96
N ASP A 315 -23.94 15.42 -14.88
CA ASP A 315 -23.86 15.88 -16.26
C ASP A 315 -24.65 17.18 -16.42
N GLU A 316 -23.91 18.27 -16.55
CA GLU A 316 -24.47 19.62 -16.67
C GLU A 316 -25.21 19.83 -18.00
N ALA A 317 -24.89 19.07 -19.05
CA ALA A 317 -25.54 19.23 -20.34
C ALA A 317 -26.95 18.64 -20.35
N SER A 318 -27.16 17.48 -19.70
CA SER A 318 -28.50 16.89 -19.53
C SER A 318 -29.23 17.37 -18.28
N GLY A 319 -28.53 17.89 -17.27
CA GLY A 319 -29.13 18.21 -15.98
C GLY A 319 -29.42 16.98 -15.12
N SER A 320 -28.60 15.93 -15.26
CA SER A 320 -28.79 14.66 -14.57
C SER A 320 -27.66 14.38 -13.58
N LEU A 321 -27.99 13.83 -12.43
CA LEU A 321 -27.05 13.19 -11.51
C LEU A 321 -27.09 11.68 -11.74
N TYR A 322 -25.95 11.08 -12.04
CA TYR A 322 -25.78 9.64 -12.15
C TYR A 322 -25.17 9.08 -10.87
N LEU A 323 -25.64 7.92 -10.42
CA LEU A 323 -25.17 7.22 -9.23
C LEU A 323 -24.85 5.76 -9.55
N THR A 324 -23.78 5.24 -8.95
CA THR A 324 -23.55 3.80 -8.83
C THR A 324 -23.58 3.40 -7.37
N THR A 325 -24.21 2.27 -7.06
CA THR A 325 -24.39 1.81 -5.69
C THR A 325 -23.90 0.38 -5.47
N SER A 326 -23.55 0.05 -4.23
CA SER A 326 -23.19 -1.29 -3.77
C SER A 326 -23.78 -1.56 -2.39
N ASN A 327 -24.07 -2.81 -2.06
CA ASN A 327 -24.56 -3.21 -0.74
C ASN A 327 -23.48 -3.23 0.35
N THR A 328 -22.22 -3.04 -0.02
CA THR A 328 -21.06 -2.95 0.88
C THR A 328 -20.25 -1.70 0.56
N ALA A 329 -19.25 -1.40 1.38
CA ALA A 329 -18.39 -0.24 1.18
C ALA A 329 -17.18 -0.50 0.26
N GLY A 330 -16.92 -1.77 -0.11
CA GLY A 330 -15.71 -2.13 -0.85
C GLY A 330 -14.41 -1.92 -0.05
N PRO A 331 -13.24 -2.07 -0.70
CA PRO A 331 -13.07 -2.38 -2.13
C PRO A 331 -13.09 -3.88 -2.45
N TYR A 332 -13.10 -4.75 -1.44
CA TYR A 332 -12.93 -6.20 -1.63
C TYR A 332 -14.24 -6.98 -1.84
N ASP A 333 -15.37 -6.35 -1.57
CA ASP A 333 -16.70 -6.95 -1.58
C ASP A 333 -17.71 -6.08 -2.34
N GLY A 334 -18.94 -6.58 -2.41
CA GLY A 334 -20.07 -5.96 -3.12
C GLY A 334 -20.75 -6.99 -3.99
N SER A 335 -21.90 -7.47 -3.53
CA SER A 335 -22.61 -8.62 -4.11
C SER A 335 -23.97 -8.26 -4.70
N ASP A 336 -24.36 -6.98 -4.58
CA ASP A 336 -25.60 -6.44 -5.12
C ASP A 336 -25.47 -4.91 -5.19
N GLY A 337 -26.18 -4.28 -6.12
CA GLY A 337 -26.15 -2.84 -6.33
C GLY A 337 -26.82 -2.42 -7.63
N GLU A 338 -26.95 -1.11 -7.80
CA GLU A 338 -27.79 -0.51 -8.83
C GLU A 338 -27.08 0.69 -9.47
N VAL A 339 -27.57 1.11 -10.64
CA VAL A 339 -27.16 2.35 -11.30
C VAL A 339 -28.39 3.21 -11.53
N TRP A 340 -28.34 4.47 -11.09
CA TRP A 340 -29.49 5.38 -11.13
C TRP A 340 -29.17 6.68 -11.85
N ARG A 341 -30.18 7.22 -12.51
CA ARG A 341 -30.18 8.59 -13.06
C ARG A 341 -31.27 9.41 -12.38
N TYR A 342 -30.89 10.56 -11.84
CA TYR A 342 -31.77 11.54 -11.23
C TYR A 342 -31.82 12.83 -12.07
N SER A 343 -33.00 13.21 -12.55
CA SER A 343 -33.21 14.50 -13.21
C SER A 343 -33.34 15.60 -12.16
N ILE A 344 -32.39 16.55 -12.17
CA ILE A 344 -32.29 17.58 -11.13
C ILE A 344 -33.46 18.58 -11.22
N ASP A 345 -33.94 18.83 -12.44
CA ASP A 345 -34.93 19.87 -12.74
C ASP A 345 -36.35 19.47 -12.35
N ASP A 346 -36.71 18.19 -12.49
CA ASP A 346 -38.07 17.69 -12.21
C ASP A 346 -38.16 16.64 -11.09
N GLY A 347 -37.01 16.17 -10.57
CA GLY A 347 -36.94 15.25 -9.45
C GLY A 347 -37.23 13.79 -9.80
N THR A 348 -37.12 13.41 -11.08
CA THR A 348 -37.43 12.05 -11.54
C THR A 348 -36.23 11.12 -11.40
N TRP A 349 -36.44 9.95 -10.77
CA TRP A 349 -35.48 8.85 -10.70
C TRP A 349 -35.76 7.81 -11.80
N SER A 350 -34.70 7.34 -12.47
CA SER A 350 -34.72 6.24 -13.43
C SER A 350 -33.69 5.19 -13.03
N ASP A 351 -34.12 3.93 -12.87
CA ASP A 351 -33.23 2.79 -12.76
C ASP A 351 -32.65 2.49 -14.14
N ILE A 352 -31.33 2.59 -14.26
CA ILE A 352 -30.56 2.37 -15.48
C ILE A 352 -29.53 1.26 -15.26
N THR A 353 -29.79 0.33 -14.34
CA THR A 353 -28.86 -0.75 -13.99
C THR A 353 -28.58 -1.65 -15.20
N PRO A 354 -27.31 -1.88 -15.57
CA PRO A 354 -26.96 -2.82 -16.64
C PRO A 354 -27.55 -4.21 -16.38
N PRO A 355 -28.35 -4.79 -17.30
CA PRO A 355 -29.04 -6.06 -17.05
C PRO A 355 -28.16 -7.30 -17.26
N GLN A 356 -27.00 -7.17 -17.90
CA GLN A 356 -26.19 -8.34 -18.27
C GLN A 356 -25.53 -8.98 -17.04
N ARG A 357 -25.65 -10.31 -16.97
CA ARG A 357 -25.04 -11.17 -15.93
C ARG A 357 -24.45 -12.41 -16.60
N PRO A 358 -23.29 -12.30 -17.26
CA PRO A 358 -22.72 -13.39 -18.07
C PRO A 358 -22.53 -14.69 -17.28
N VAL A 359 -22.30 -14.59 -15.97
CA VAL A 359 -22.08 -15.74 -15.06
C VAL A 359 -23.17 -15.93 -14.00
N GLY A 360 -24.27 -15.16 -14.08
CA GLY A 360 -25.47 -15.36 -13.26
C GLY A 360 -25.37 -14.97 -11.78
N GLY A 361 -24.30 -14.30 -11.35
CA GLY A 361 -24.18 -13.70 -10.01
C GLY A 361 -24.29 -12.18 -10.08
N ASP A 362 -24.86 -11.57 -9.03
CA ASP A 362 -24.90 -10.11 -8.85
C ASP A 362 -23.60 -9.58 -8.22
N PHE A 363 -23.46 -8.26 -8.32
CA PHE A 363 -22.33 -7.45 -7.88
C PHE A 363 -22.85 -6.02 -7.65
N GLY A 364 -22.15 -5.23 -6.84
CA GLY A 364 -22.36 -3.79 -6.79
C GLY A 364 -21.76 -3.08 -8.00
N PHE A 365 -21.93 -1.76 -8.06
CA PHE A 365 -21.38 -0.89 -9.10
C PHE A 365 -20.54 0.25 -8.51
N SER A 366 -19.47 0.59 -9.21
CA SER A 366 -18.62 1.76 -8.94
C SER A 366 -18.09 2.29 -10.28
N GLY A 367 -16.88 2.86 -10.32
CA GLY A 367 -16.18 3.25 -11.56
C GLY A 367 -17.07 4.01 -12.55
N LEU A 368 -17.88 4.94 -12.02
CA LEU A 368 -18.80 5.76 -12.79
C LEU A 368 -18.04 6.90 -13.46
N SER A 369 -18.11 6.97 -14.78
CA SER A 369 -17.62 8.11 -15.55
C SER A 369 -18.64 8.51 -16.61
N VAL A 370 -18.81 9.81 -16.81
CA VAL A 370 -19.59 10.40 -17.90
C VAL A 370 -18.61 11.02 -18.90
N ASP A 371 -18.89 10.89 -20.19
CA ASP A 371 -18.11 11.54 -21.24
C ASP A 371 -18.47 13.04 -21.30
N ALA A 372 -17.51 13.91 -20.99
CA ALA A 372 -17.75 15.36 -20.98
C ALA A 372 -18.03 15.94 -22.39
N SER A 373 -17.65 15.23 -23.46
CA SER A 373 -17.88 15.63 -24.84
C SER A 373 -19.22 15.13 -25.40
N ASP A 374 -19.78 14.08 -24.81
CA ASP A 374 -21.06 13.49 -25.18
C ASP A 374 -21.88 13.06 -23.94
N PRO A 375 -22.86 13.87 -23.51
CA PRO A 375 -23.65 13.60 -22.31
C PRO A 375 -24.55 12.36 -22.41
N ASP A 376 -24.69 11.78 -23.60
CA ASP A 376 -25.41 10.51 -23.75
C ASP A 376 -24.52 9.30 -23.36
N THR A 377 -23.21 9.51 -23.23
CA THR A 377 -22.22 8.45 -23.00
C THR A 377 -21.77 8.38 -21.54
N LEU A 378 -21.87 7.19 -20.96
CA LEU A 378 -21.37 6.89 -19.61
C LEU A 378 -20.91 5.44 -19.46
N MET A 379 -20.06 5.21 -18.47
CA MET A 379 -19.48 3.91 -18.15
C MET A 379 -19.52 3.62 -16.65
N VAL A 380 -19.63 2.34 -16.30
CA VAL A 380 -19.62 1.84 -14.91
C VAL A 380 -18.85 0.52 -14.82
N THR A 381 -18.33 0.20 -13.64
CA THR A 381 -17.61 -1.06 -13.37
C THR A 381 -18.30 -1.89 -12.30
N THR A 382 -18.03 -3.20 -12.29
CA THR A 382 -18.51 -4.09 -11.22
C THR A 382 -17.68 -3.94 -9.96
N GLN A 383 -18.36 -3.83 -8.81
CA GLN A 383 -17.79 -3.80 -7.46
C GLN A 383 -18.53 -4.82 -6.57
N ILE A 384 -18.17 -6.11 -6.54
CA ILE A 384 -17.10 -6.70 -7.34
C ILE A 384 -17.42 -8.08 -7.89
N GLN A 385 -17.12 -8.28 -9.17
CA GLN A 385 -17.12 -9.58 -9.83
C GLN A 385 -15.68 -10.13 -9.85
N TRP A 386 -15.34 -10.98 -8.87
CA TRP A 386 -14.02 -11.61 -8.81
C TRP A 386 -13.79 -12.62 -9.94
N TRP A 387 -14.83 -13.37 -10.33
CA TRP A 387 -14.75 -14.46 -11.30
C TRP A 387 -15.75 -14.27 -12.45
N PRO A 388 -15.37 -14.59 -13.70
CA PRO A 388 -14.02 -14.93 -14.15
C PRO A 388 -13.11 -13.69 -14.22
N ASP A 389 -13.72 -12.51 -14.28
CA ASP A 389 -13.06 -11.21 -14.35
C ASP A 389 -14.08 -10.11 -14.03
N ILE A 390 -13.64 -8.87 -13.85
CA ILE A 390 -14.56 -7.72 -13.75
C ILE A 390 -15.31 -7.47 -15.06
N LEU A 391 -16.44 -6.76 -14.98
CA LEU A 391 -17.08 -6.17 -16.16
C LEU A 391 -16.95 -4.65 -16.13
N ILE A 392 -16.76 -4.09 -17.32
CA ILE A 392 -16.89 -2.68 -17.61
C ILE A 392 -18.08 -2.55 -18.56
N PHE A 393 -19.02 -1.68 -18.24
CA PHE A 393 -20.22 -1.43 -19.04
C PHE A 393 -20.15 -0.06 -19.68
N ARG A 394 -20.64 0.04 -20.92
CA ARG A 394 -20.75 1.30 -21.67
C ARG A 394 -22.18 1.49 -22.18
N SER A 395 -22.70 2.69 -21.98
CA SER A 395 -23.95 3.19 -22.58
C SER A 395 -23.64 4.45 -23.39
N THR A 396 -24.38 4.65 -24.47
CA THR A 396 -24.32 5.83 -25.36
C THR A 396 -25.71 6.46 -25.55
N ASP A 397 -26.63 6.16 -24.63
CA ASP A 397 -28.02 6.62 -24.62
C ASP A 397 -28.54 6.95 -23.21
N ARG A 398 -27.66 7.48 -22.36
CA ARG A 398 -27.94 7.90 -20.96
C ARG A 398 -28.38 6.76 -20.04
N GLY A 399 -27.90 5.54 -20.30
CA GLY A 399 -28.12 4.36 -19.48
C GLY A 399 -29.38 3.58 -19.84
N GLU A 400 -30.07 3.93 -20.92
CA GLU A 400 -31.26 3.20 -21.39
C GLU A 400 -30.86 1.81 -21.93
N THR A 401 -29.70 1.70 -22.58
CA THR A 401 -29.10 0.44 -23.00
C THR A 401 -27.61 0.37 -22.69
N TRP A 402 -27.12 -0.84 -22.47
CA TRP A 402 -25.72 -1.11 -22.09
C TRP A 402 -25.12 -2.22 -22.92
N THR A 403 -23.82 -2.12 -23.18
CA THR A 403 -22.99 -3.24 -23.65
C THR A 403 -21.83 -3.49 -22.69
N PRO A 404 -21.55 -4.75 -22.30
CA PRO A 404 -20.37 -5.08 -21.51
C PRO A 404 -19.13 -5.25 -22.40
N ILE A 405 -17.94 -5.06 -21.81
CA ILE A 405 -16.66 -5.21 -22.51
C ILE A 405 -16.40 -6.67 -22.96
N TRP A 406 -17.04 -7.62 -22.30
CA TRP A 406 -17.12 -9.02 -22.72
C TRP A 406 -18.47 -9.64 -22.29
N ASP A 407 -18.93 -10.65 -23.02
CA ASP A 407 -20.15 -11.42 -22.71
C ASP A 407 -20.05 -12.85 -23.26
N TYR A 408 -20.95 -13.74 -22.83
CA TYR A 408 -21.13 -15.06 -23.43
C TYR A 408 -22.35 -15.10 -24.34
N THR A 409 -22.14 -15.46 -25.60
CA THR A 409 -23.23 -15.80 -26.50
C THR A 409 -23.29 -17.31 -26.70
N THR A 410 -24.50 -17.88 -26.67
CA THR A 410 -24.70 -19.32 -26.88
C THR A 410 -25.12 -19.56 -28.32
N GLY A 411 -24.30 -20.30 -29.06
CA GLY A 411 -24.57 -20.71 -30.44
C GLY A 411 -25.78 -21.64 -30.56
N GLN A 412 -26.27 -21.85 -31.79
CA GLN A 412 -27.39 -22.76 -32.07
C GLN A 412 -27.11 -24.23 -31.72
N ASP A 413 -25.82 -24.60 -31.63
CA ASP A 413 -25.31 -25.90 -31.20
C ASP A 413 -25.22 -26.05 -29.67
N GLY A 414 -25.46 -24.97 -28.92
CA GLY A 414 -25.38 -24.94 -27.46
C GLY A 414 -23.98 -24.66 -26.93
N GLU A 415 -23.00 -24.33 -27.78
CA GLU A 415 -21.67 -23.91 -27.34
C GLU A 415 -21.68 -22.43 -26.92
N SER A 416 -21.07 -22.12 -25.77
CA SER A 416 -20.85 -20.75 -25.32
C SER A 416 -19.59 -20.18 -25.96
N VAL A 417 -19.73 -19.10 -26.72
CA VAL A 417 -18.65 -18.31 -27.30
C VAL A 417 -18.49 -17.06 -26.46
N LEU A 418 -17.23 -16.70 -26.15
CA LEU A 418 -16.94 -15.42 -25.54
C LEU A 418 -16.88 -14.34 -26.61
N GLU A 419 -17.74 -13.34 -26.48
CA GLU A 419 -17.65 -12.09 -27.22
C GLU A 419 -16.82 -11.10 -26.41
N ARG A 420 -15.76 -10.57 -27.00
CA ARG A 420 -14.79 -9.71 -26.32
C ARG A 420 -14.53 -8.47 -27.16
N ARG A 421 -14.53 -7.30 -26.51
CA ARG A 421 -14.37 -5.99 -27.14
C ARG A 421 -13.03 -5.31 -26.81
N TYR A 422 -12.09 -6.02 -26.21
CA TYR A 422 -10.79 -5.47 -25.84
C TYR A 422 -9.64 -6.36 -26.27
N THR A 423 -8.44 -5.81 -26.33
CA THR A 423 -7.14 -6.50 -26.26
C THR A 423 -6.36 -5.92 -25.09
N GLN A 424 -5.42 -6.69 -24.53
CA GLN A 424 -4.65 -6.26 -23.37
C GLN A 424 -3.15 -6.41 -23.63
N ASP A 425 -2.38 -5.36 -23.32
CA ASP A 425 -0.92 -5.33 -23.40
C ASP A 425 -0.32 -5.06 -22.00
N ILE A 426 0.44 -6.03 -21.50
CA ILE A 426 1.14 -5.93 -20.20
C ILE A 426 2.66 -5.93 -20.39
N SER A 427 3.16 -5.59 -21.57
CA SER A 427 4.60 -5.62 -21.86
C SER A 427 5.43 -4.74 -20.95
N ARG A 428 4.86 -3.68 -20.37
CA ARG A 428 5.49 -2.83 -19.34
C ARG A 428 5.59 -3.51 -17.98
N ALA A 429 4.58 -4.30 -17.60
CA ALA A 429 4.49 -5.01 -16.32
C ALA A 429 4.16 -6.50 -16.54
N PRO A 430 5.11 -7.31 -17.07
CA PRO A 430 4.86 -8.70 -17.46
C PRO A 430 4.49 -9.61 -16.28
N TRP A 431 4.79 -9.19 -15.04
CA TRP A 431 4.41 -9.90 -13.82
C TRP A 431 2.90 -9.89 -13.55
N LEU A 432 2.09 -9.06 -14.24
CA LEU A 432 0.62 -9.00 -14.11
C LEU A 432 -0.11 -10.32 -14.48
N THR A 433 0.63 -11.33 -14.91
CA THR A 433 0.17 -12.71 -15.03
C THR A 433 0.08 -13.44 -13.69
N PHE A 434 0.70 -12.91 -12.63
CA PHE A 434 0.83 -13.51 -11.30
C PHE A 434 1.41 -14.93 -11.35
N GLY A 435 2.35 -15.14 -12.28
CA GLY A 435 2.99 -16.43 -12.49
C GLY A 435 2.13 -17.48 -13.21
N ALA A 436 0.88 -17.15 -13.57
CA ALA A 436 0.06 -18.01 -14.40
C ALA A 436 0.56 -17.98 -15.86
N GLN A 437 0.25 -19.04 -16.60
CA GLN A 437 0.50 -19.03 -18.04
C GLN A 437 -0.47 -18.06 -18.72
N PRO A 438 0.03 -17.14 -19.58
CA PRO A 438 -0.84 -16.25 -20.32
C PRO A 438 -1.91 -17.04 -21.08
N SER A 439 -3.15 -16.61 -20.94
CA SER A 439 -4.29 -17.26 -21.58
C SER A 439 -5.32 -16.23 -21.98
N GLU A 440 -5.72 -16.28 -23.25
CA GLU A 440 -6.84 -15.49 -23.73
C GLU A 440 -8.12 -15.82 -22.93
N PRO A 441 -9.00 -14.83 -22.73
CA PRO A 441 -10.33 -15.07 -22.18
C PRO A 441 -11.08 -16.16 -22.97
N VAL A 442 -11.57 -17.18 -22.28
CA VAL A 442 -12.42 -18.24 -22.85
C VAL A 442 -13.57 -18.57 -21.91
N ALA A 443 -14.66 -19.14 -22.45
CA ALA A 443 -15.83 -19.45 -21.66
C ALA A 443 -15.56 -20.42 -20.50
N GLY A 444 -15.90 -19.98 -19.28
CA GLY A 444 -15.78 -20.78 -18.07
C GLY A 444 -14.37 -20.88 -17.49
N ALA A 445 -13.42 -20.05 -17.93
CA ALA A 445 -12.08 -19.95 -17.36
C ALA A 445 -11.68 -18.50 -17.07
N GLU A 446 -10.81 -18.29 -16.10
CA GLU A 446 -10.20 -16.98 -15.84
C GLU A 446 -9.11 -16.70 -16.87
N PRO A 447 -9.02 -15.48 -17.42
CA PRO A 447 -7.91 -15.07 -18.25
C PRO A 447 -6.65 -14.74 -17.42
N SER A 448 -5.50 -14.72 -18.08
CA SER A 448 -4.25 -14.19 -17.52
C SER A 448 -3.49 -13.44 -18.61
N PRO A 449 -3.22 -12.12 -18.43
CA PRO A 449 -3.69 -11.26 -17.34
C PRO A 449 -5.23 -11.11 -17.31
N LYS A 450 -5.74 -10.61 -16.19
CA LYS A 450 -7.14 -10.21 -16.03
C LYS A 450 -7.34 -8.74 -16.44
N LEU A 451 -8.55 -8.36 -16.81
CA LEU A 451 -8.97 -6.96 -16.90
C LEU A 451 -8.76 -6.23 -15.58
N GLY A 452 -9.01 -6.91 -14.45
CA GLY A 452 -8.62 -6.42 -13.14
C GLY A 452 -9.51 -6.92 -12.01
N TRP A 453 -9.44 -6.19 -10.90
CA TRP A 453 -10.26 -6.29 -9.71
C TRP A 453 -10.14 -4.98 -8.92
N MET A 454 -11.08 -4.72 -8.03
CA MET A 454 -11.16 -3.49 -7.22
C MET A 454 -11.18 -2.24 -8.12
N ALA A 455 -11.89 -2.30 -9.24
CA ALA A 455 -11.94 -1.21 -10.23
C ALA A 455 -12.90 -0.09 -9.82
N GLU A 456 -12.69 0.48 -8.63
CA GLU A 456 -13.52 1.52 -8.03
C GLU A 456 -13.41 2.87 -8.78
N SER A 457 -12.26 3.16 -9.41
CA SER A 457 -12.07 4.34 -10.27
C SER A 457 -11.87 3.92 -11.71
N PHE A 458 -12.73 4.45 -12.57
CA PHE A 458 -12.67 4.36 -14.02
C PHE A 458 -13.04 5.75 -14.51
N GLU A 459 -12.18 6.38 -15.30
CA GLU A 459 -12.32 7.79 -15.69
C GLU A 459 -12.07 7.93 -17.19
N ILE A 460 -13.06 8.45 -17.91
CA ILE A 460 -12.92 8.95 -19.28
C ILE A 460 -12.22 10.30 -19.19
N ASN A 461 -11.20 10.54 -20.04
CA ASN A 461 -10.54 11.83 -20.09
C ASN A 461 -11.56 12.90 -20.55
N PRO A 462 -11.84 13.96 -19.75
CA PRO A 462 -12.81 14.99 -20.11
C PRO A 462 -12.43 15.80 -21.35
N HIS A 463 -11.19 15.69 -21.84
CA HIS A 463 -10.69 16.38 -23.03
C HIS A 463 -10.50 15.46 -24.24
N ASP A 464 -10.61 14.14 -24.07
CA ASP A 464 -10.44 13.15 -25.13
C ASP A 464 -11.30 11.89 -24.87
N PRO A 465 -12.43 11.71 -25.60
CA PRO A 465 -13.32 10.57 -25.40
C PRO A 465 -12.71 9.21 -25.81
N ASP A 466 -11.58 9.21 -26.52
CA ASP A 466 -10.83 7.99 -26.82
C ASP A 466 -9.91 7.56 -25.67
N GLU A 467 -9.59 8.46 -24.73
CA GLU A 467 -8.75 8.16 -23.59
C GLU A 467 -9.56 7.82 -22.35
N ALA A 468 -9.23 6.71 -21.70
CA ALA A 468 -9.70 6.41 -20.34
C ALA A 468 -8.64 5.66 -19.54
N MET A 469 -8.68 5.83 -18.23
CA MET A 469 -7.86 5.10 -17.27
C MET A 469 -8.72 4.46 -16.19
N TYR A 470 -8.28 3.33 -15.65
CA TYR A 470 -8.89 2.74 -14.46
C TYR A 470 -7.86 2.11 -13.55
N GLY A 471 -8.08 2.27 -12.25
CA GLY A 471 -7.28 1.65 -11.21
C GLY A 471 -7.72 0.22 -10.95
N THR A 472 -6.80 -0.61 -10.48
CA THR A 472 -7.06 -1.96 -9.98
C THR A 472 -6.31 -2.15 -8.67
N GLY A 473 -6.50 -3.29 -8.00
CA GLY A 473 -5.71 -3.65 -6.82
C GLY A 473 -4.22 -3.93 -7.09
N ALA A 474 -3.71 -3.72 -8.31
CA ALA A 474 -2.29 -3.95 -8.63
C ALA A 474 -1.67 -2.95 -9.63
N THR A 475 -2.47 -2.24 -10.43
CA THR A 475 -1.96 -1.38 -11.51
C THR A 475 -3.00 -0.35 -11.97
N ILE A 476 -2.56 0.58 -12.84
CA ILE A 476 -3.42 1.42 -13.68
C ILE A 476 -3.41 0.84 -15.09
N TYR A 477 -4.59 0.65 -15.65
CA TYR A 477 -4.77 0.37 -17.07
C TYR A 477 -5.25 1.63 -17.79
N ARG A 478 -4.81 1.80 -19.04
CA ARG A 478 -5.19 2.93 -19.93
C ARG A 478 -5.58 2.41 -21.31
N THR A 479 -6.50 3.12 -21.95
CA THR A 479 -6.83 3.03 -23.37
C THR A 479 -6.74 4.41 -24.00
N GLU A 480 -6.41 4.46 -25.29
CA GLU A 480 -6.37 5.69 -26.13
C GLU A 480 -7.20 5.50 -27.42
N ASN A 481 -8.11 4.53 -27.44
CA ASN A 481 -9.06 4.30 -28.53
C ASN A 481 -10.41 3.79 -28.03
N LEU A 482 -10.89 4.32 -26.91
CA LEU A 482 -12.11 3.87 -26.24
C LEU A 482 -13.34 3.87 -27.15
N THR A 483 -13.49 4.87 -28.03
CA THR A 483 -14.67 4.96 -28.91
C THR A 483 -14.74 3.86 -29.97
N ALA A 484 -13.64 3.12 -30.19
CA ALA A 484 -13.65 1.91 -31.00
C ALA A 484 -14.60 0.83 -30.45
N TRP A 485 -15.04 0.94 -29.19
CA TRP A 485 -16.08 0.08 -28.63
C TRP A 485 -17.40 0.18 -29.40
N ASP A 486 -17.74 1.38 -29.86
CA ASP A 486 -19.03 1.70 -30.48
C ASP A 486 -19.08 1.29 -31.98
N GLU A 487 -17.93 0.93 -32.54
CA GLU A 487 -17.80 0.45 -33.92
C GLU A 487 -18.15 -1.04 -34.04
N GLU A 488 -18.82 -1.42 -35.14
CA GLU A 488 -19.10 -2.83 -35.43
C GLU A 488 -17.80 -3.63 -35.60
N GLY A 489 -17.53 -4.55 -34.67
CA GLY A 489 -16.31 -5.36 -34.64
C GLY A 489 -15.06 -4.61 -34.16
N GLY A 490 -15.23 -3.39 -33.63
CA GLY A 490 -14.14 -2.63 -33.03
C GLY A 490 -13.61 -3.25 -31.74
N THR A 491 -12.40 -2.85 -31.34
CA THR A 491 -11.70 -3.41 -30.18
C THR A 491 -10.91 -2.33 -29.46
N VAL A 492 -11.18 -2.17 -28.16
CA VAL A 492 -10.47 -1.28 -27.25
C VAL A 492 -9.09 -1.85 -26.92
N ARG A 493 -8.04 -1.04 -26.97
CA ARG A 493 -6.68 -1.46 -26.63
C ARG A 493 -6.36 -0.98 -25.22
N ILE A 494 -6.30 -1.93 -24.30
CA ILE A 494 -5.96 -1.68 -22.91
C ILE A 494 -4.48 -2.01 -22.71
N SER A 495 -3.76 -1.13 -22.03
CA SER A 495 -2.36 -1.35 -21.68
C SER A 495 -2.07 -0.99 -20.24
N ALA A 496 -1.17 -1.73 -19.58
CA ALA A 496 -0.65 -1.34 -18.26
C ALA A 496 0.15 -0.04 -18.40
N GLN A 497 -0.15 0.96 -17.57
CA GLN A 497 0.41 2.31 -17.66
C GLN A 497 0.65 2.91 -16.27
N ALA A 498 1.24 2.11 -15.37
CA ALA A 498 1.52 2.51 -13.98
C ALA A 498 2.96 2.99 -13.78
N GLN A 499 3.74 3.18 -14.85
CA GLN A 499 5.15 3.54 -14.75
C GLN A 499 5.35 4.75 -13.85
N GLY A 500 6.24 4.63 -12.86
CA GLY A 500 6.52 5.70 -11.90
C GLY A 500 5.70 5.60 -10.62
N ILE A 501 4.55 4.93 -10.65
CA ILE A 501 3.89 4.43 -9.44
C ILE A 501 4.67 3.20 -8.97
N GLU A 502 5.07 3.22 -7.71
CA GLU A 502 5.76 2.11 -7.06
C GLU A 502 5.14 1.98 -5.67
N GLU A 503 4.18 1.07 -5.52
CA GLU A 503 3.23 1.07 -4.39
C GLU A 503 3.32 -0.19 -3.52
N THR A 504 4.33 -1.03 -3.76
CA THR A 504 4.51 -2.27 -3.03
C THR A 504 4.92 -2.05 -1.56
N ALA A 505 4.45 -2.91 -0.67
CA ALA A 505 4.84 -2.95 0.74
C ALA A 505 5.97 -3.95 0.96
N ILE A 506 7.21 -3.45 1.03
CA ILE A 506 8.42 -4.27 1.07
C ILE A 506 8.66 -4.80 2.49
N GLN A 507 8.79 -6.12 2.61
CA GLN A 507 8.99 -6.80 3.89
C GLN A 507 10.47 -7.05 4.19
N ASP A 508 11.26 -7.41 3.17
CA ASP A 508 12.67 -7.75 3.34
C ASP A 508 13.45 -7.58 2.02
N LEU A 509 14.77 -7.34 2.13
CA LEU A 509 15.66 -7.07 1.01
C LEU A 509 17.03 -7.72 1.25
N VAL A 510 17.59 -8.34 0.22
CA VAL A 510 18.98 -8.80 0.22
C VAL A 510 19.66 -8.52 -1.12
N ALA A 511 20.87 -7.96 -1.09
CA ALA A 511 21.71 -7.74 -2.27
C ALA A 511 22.94 -8.67 -2.20
N PRO A 512 22.97 -9.79 -2.95
CA PRO A 512 24.13 -10.66 -3.03
C PRO A 512 25.23 -10.04 -3.93
N GLU A 513 26.48 -10.49 -3.78
CA GLU A 513 27.52 -10.17 -4.78
C GLU A 513 27.26 -10.91 -6.10
N GLY A 514 27.29 -10.21 -7.25
CA GLY A 514 27.25 -10.84 -8.56
C GLY A 514 26.15 -10.36 -9.50
N GLU A 515 25.32 -11.30 -9.98
CA GLU A 515 24.38 -11.07 -11.11
C GLU A 515 23.02 -10.53 -10.67
N VAL A 516 22.67 -10.63 -9.39
CA VAL A 516 21.41 -10.12 -8.84
C VAL A 516 21.71 -8.83 -8.09
N ASP A 517 21.17 -7.71 -8.56
CA ASP A 517 21.32 -6.42 -7.89
C ASP A 517 20.60 -6.45 -6.52
N VAL A 518 19.36 -6.95 -6.49
CA VAL A 518 18.58 -7.12 -5.26
C VAL A 518 17.50 -8.20 -5.38
N LEU A 519 17.30 -8.98 -4.33
CA LEU A 519 16.16 -9.86 -4.14
C LEU A 519 15.23 -9.22 -3.11
N SER A 520 13.93 -9.17 -3.42
CA SER A 520 12.93 -8.53 -2.58
C SER A 520 11.84 -9.50 -2.14
N ALA A 521 11.37 -9.37 -0.90
CA ALA A 521 10.11 -9.95 -0.41
C ALA A 521 9.09 -8.83 -0.17
N MET A 522 7.84 -9.07 -0.60
CA MET A 522 6.74 -8.12 -0.43
C MET A 522 5.40 -8.82 -0.28
N LEU A 523 4.43 -8.07 0.26
CA LEU A 523 3.03 -8.49 0.25
C LEU A 523 2.43 -8.37 -1.16
N ASP A 524 1.33 -9.08 -1.39
CA ASP A 524 0.53 -9.16 -2.63
C ASP A 524 1.20 -9.76 -3.87
N LEU A 525 2.46 -9.42 -4.14
CA LEU A 525 3.22 -9.92 -5.30
C LEU A 525 4.24 -11.01 -4.93
N GLY A 526 4.46 -11.25 -3.63
CA GLY A 526 5.47 -12.17 -3.14
C GLY A 526 6.89 -11.62 -3.21
N GLY A 527 7.35 -11.20 -4.39
CA GLY A 527 8.71 -10.70 -4.56
C GLY A 527 9.34 -11.03 -5.92
N PHE A 528 10.48 -10.41 -6.18
CA PHE A 528 11.20 -10.48 -7.44
C PHE A 528 12.70 -10.65 -7.25
N VAL A 529 13.32 -11.31 -8.23
CA VAL A 529 14.77 -11.27 -8.47
C VAL A 529 15.01 -10.11 -9.43
N HIS A 530 15.68 -9.05 -8.97
CA HIS A 530 16.05 -7.90 -9.79
C HIS A 530 17.48 -8.08 -10.30
N GLU A 531 17.62 -8.60 -11.52
CA GLU A 531 18.91 -8.67 -12.23
C GLU A 531 19.39 -7.31 -12.73
N ASP A 532 18.45 -6.38 -12.94
CA ASP A 532 18.69 -5.00 -13.34
C ASP A 532 17.62 -4.12 -12.70
N VAL A 533 18.02 -3.26 -11.77
CA VAL A 533 17.10 -2.38 -11.01
C VAL A 533 16.36 -1.36 -11.86
N ASP A 534 16.79 -1.09 -13.09
CA ASP A 534 16.11 -0.19 -14.03
C ASP A 534 15.08 -0.93 -14.92
N THR A 535 14.90 -2.26 -14.76
CA THR A 535 14.01 -3.09 -15.60
C THR A 535 12.94 -3.79 -14.76
N VAL A 536 11.69 -3.76 -15.22
CA VAL A 536 10.58 -4.48 -14.56
C VAL A 536 10.79 -6.00 -14.67
N PRO A 537 10.83 -6.75 -13.55
CA PRO A 537 11.11 -8.18 -13.56
C PRO A 537 9.88 -9.03 -13.91
N GLY A 538 10.13 -10.31 -14.25
CA GLY A 538 9.10 -11.34 -14.32
C GLY A 538 8.81 -11.95 -12.94
N MET A 539 7.65 -12.60 -12.79
CA MET A 539 7.31 -13.27 -11.53
C MET A 539 8.21 -14.47 -11.23
N ILE A 540 8.56 -14.62 -9.96
CA ILE A 540 9.10 -15.89 -9.44
C ILE A 540 7.99 -16.95 -9.43
N THR A 541 8.17 -17.99 -10.24
CA THR A 541 7.32 -19.20 -10.27
C THR A 541 8.12 -20.39 -9.73
N ASP A 542 7.46 -21.40 -9.17
CA ASP A 542 8.09 -22.63 -8.62
C ASP A 542 8.80 -22.53 -7.25
N PRO A 543 8.11 -22.11 -6.18
CA PRO A 543 6.67 -21.87 -6.13
C PRO A 543 6.32 -20.39 -6.28
N TYR A 544 5.20 -20.10 -6.94
CA TYR A 544 4.56 -18.79 -6.78
C TYR A 544 4.17 -18.60 -5.30
N MET A 545 4.49 -17.43 -4.74
CA MET A 545 4.06 -17.01 -3.42
C MET A 545 3.34 -15.68 -3.57
N GLY A 546 2.09 -15.58 -3.11
CA GLY A 546 1.32 -14.33 -3.17
C GLY A 546 1.75 -13.30 -2.11
N GLY A 547 2.53 -13.71 -1.13
CA GLY A 547 3.14 -12.79 -0.16
C GLY A 547 4.34 -13.44 0.48
N SER A 548 5.46 -12.74 0.50
CA SER A 548 6.69 -13.21 1.15
C SER A 548 7.13 -12.19 2.20
N THR A 549 7.75 -12.71 3.27
CA THR A 549 8.10 -11.91 4.45
C THR A 549 9.58 -11.86 4.73
N SER A 550 10.38 -12.72 4.09
CA SER A 550 11.83 -12.73 4.32
C SER A 550 12.59 -13.36 3.16
N VAL A 551 13.77 -12.82 2.90
CA VAL A 551 14.75 -13.27 1.91
C VAL A 551 16.14 -13.26 2.52
N ASP A 552 17.01 -14.17 2.10
CA ASP A 552 18.41 -14.16 2.52
C ASP A 552 19.32 -14.75 1.44
N ALA A 553 20.61 -14.40 1.50
CA ALA A 553 21.65 -14.88 0.60
C ALA A 553 22.86 -15.39 1.38
N ALA A 554 23.46 -16.48 0.92
CA ALA A 554 24.60 -17.09 1.59
C ALA A 554 25.88 -16.26 1.38
N GLY A 555 26.50 -15.82 2.48
CA GLY A 555 27.62 -14.86 2.44
C GLY A 555 28.89 -15.33 1.71
N ALA A 556 29.13 -16.63 1.60
CA ALA A 556 30.28 -17.22 0.90
C ALA A 556 29.88 -18.04 -0.35
N ALA A 557 28.59 -18.07 -0.69
CA ALA A 557 28.01 -18.71 -1.87
C ALA A 557 26.84 -17.86 -2.39
N PRO A 558 27.11 -16.64 -2.90
CA PRO A 558 26.08 -15.63 -3.16
C PRO A 558 25.02 -16.05 -4.19
N GLU A 559 25.27 -17.10 -4.98
CA GLU A 559 24.28 -17.72 -5.86
C GLU A 559 23.18 -18.51 -5.12
N VAL A 560 23.37 -18.79 -3.81
CA VAL A 560 22.40 -19.49 -2.98
C VAL A 560 21.49 -18.47 -2.29
N LEU A 561 20.24 -18.42 -2.76
CA LEU A 561 19.21 -17.52 -2.24
C LEU A 561 18.09 -18.32 -1.58
N VAL A 562 17.50 -17.78 -0.52
CA VAL A 562 16.31 -18.35 0.14
C VAL A 562 15.23 -17.30 0.28
N ARG A 563 13.97 -17.75 0.29
CA ARG A 563 12.81 -16.90 0.57
C ARG A 563 11.72 -17.65 1.33
N ALA A 564 11.02 -16.95 2.21
CA ALA A 564 9.89 -17.48 2.96
C ALA A 564 8.60 -16.71 2.63
N GLY A 565 7.51 -17.44 2.38
CA GLY A 565 6.25 -16.84 1.99
C GLY A 565 5.09 -17.83 1.98
N THR A 566 3.94 -17.34 1.56
CA THR A 566 2.68 -18.09 1.45
C THR A 566 2.42 -18.40 -0.01
N ASP A 567 2.32 -19.69 -0.35
CA ASP A 567 2.00 -20.10 -1.72
C ASP A 567 0.54 -19.80 -2.10
N GLY A 568 0.21 -19.91 -3.39
CA GLY A 568 -1.16 -19.67 -3.89
C GLY A 568 -2.24 -20.61 -3.34
N SER A 569 -1.89 -21.64 -2.55
CA SER A 569 -2.84 -22.50 -1.84
C SER A 569 -3.04 -22.11 -0.37
N GLY A 570 -2.37 -21.06 0.09
CA GLY A 570 -2.37 -20.61 1.49
C GLY A 570 -1.35 -21.34 2.37
N VAL A 571 -0.43 -22.12 1.81
CA VAL A 571 0.56 -22.88 2.60
C VAL A 571 1.86 -22.08 2.74
N HIS A 572 2.32 -21.94 3.98
CA HIS A 572 3.59 -21.30 4.32
C HIS A 572 4.77 -22.21 4.04
N ARG A 573 5.79 -21.71 3.32
CA ARG A 573 6.95 -22.49 2.89
C ARG A 573 8.19 -21.62 2.75
N VAL A 574 9.34 -22.28 2.74
CA VAL A 574 10.61 -21.71 2.25
C VAL A 574 10.91 -22.28 0.87
N ALA A 575 11.46 -21.46 -0.03
CA ALA A 575 12.05 -21.91 -1.28
C ALA A 575 13.52 -21.52 -1.35
N VAL A 576 14.30 -22.32 -2.06
CA VAL A 576 15.75 -22.11 -2.23
C VAL A 576 16.13 -22.11 -3.70
N SER A 577 16.99 -21.17 -4.09
CA SER A 577 17.69 -21.14 -5.36
C SER A 577 19.18 -21.45 -5.15
N ARG A 578 19.83 -22.00 -6.18
CA ARG A 578 21.28 -22.30 -6.22
C ARG A 578 21.97 -21.74 -7.46
N ASP A 579 21.26 -20.88 -8.18
CA ASP A 579 21.64 -20.30 -9.46
C ASP A 579 21.19 -18.84 -9.50
N ALA A 580 21.38 -18.13 -8.38
CA ALA A 580 21.11 -16.70 -8.23
C ALA A 580 19.67 -16.31 -8.61
N GLY A 581 18.68 -17.14 -8.24
CA GLY A 581 17.27 -16.86 -8.47
C GLY A 581 16.73 -17.34 -9.82
N GLY A 582 17.55 -17.94 -10.68
CA GLY A 582 17.14 -18.47 -11.99
C GLY A 582 16.16 -19.65 -11.89
N SER A 583 16.32 -20.52 -10.91
CA SER A 583 15.38 -21.59 -10.58
C SER A 583 15.22 -21.77 -9.08
N TRP A 584 14.04 -22.26 -8.67
CA TRP A 584 13.65 -22.39 -7.27
C TRP A 584 13.18 -23.82 -6.96
N ALA A 585 13.53 -24.28 -5.76
CA ALA A 585 13.05 -25.53 -5.20
C ALA A 585 12.19 -25.24 -3.96
N ALA A 586 10.93 -25.65 -4.00
CA ALA A 586 10.02 -25.52 -2.85
C ALA A 586 10.42 -26.50 -1.72
N GLY A 587 10.54 -25.98 -0.51
CA GLY A 587 10.66 -26.77 0.70
C GLY A 587 9.33 -27.41 1.14
N SER A 588 9.44 -28.41 2.00
CA SER A 588 8.30 -29.01 2.68
C SER A 588 7.67 -28.00 3.65
N PRO A 589 6.33 -27.98 3.79
CA PRO A 589 5.68 -27.16 4.80
C PRO A 589 5.86 -27.81 6.18
N VAL A 590 5.62 -27.04 7.24
CA VAL A 590 5.63 -27.53 8.62
C VAL A 590 4.23 -27.43 9.22
N GLU A 591 3.84 -28.44 9.99
CA GLU A 591 2.53 -28.49 10.64
C GLU A 591 2.47 -27.46 11.77
N GLY A 592 1.35 -26.72 11.86
CA GLY A 592 1.14 -25.72 12.91
C GLY A 592 1.70 -24.33 12.62
N ALA A 593 2.30 -24.09 11.44
CA ALA A 593 2.67 -22.76 11.00
C ALA A 593 1.46 -21.83 10.98
N GLN A 594 1.60 -20.64 11.60
CA GLN A 594 0.58 -19.59 11.63
C GLN A 594 0.95 -18.39 10.74
N GLY A 595 2.06 -18.47 10.02
CA GLY A 595 2.52 -17.45 9.10
C GLY A 595 3.79 -17.86 8.35
N PRO A 596 4.20 -17.09 7.33
CA PRO A 596 5.37 -17.38 6.49
C PRO A 596 6.71 -17.24 7.23
N GLY A 597 6.79 -16.39 8.26
CA GLY A 597 7.94 -16.30 9.14
C GLY A 597 9.19 -15.66 8.52
N LEU A 598 10.35 -15.89 9.14
CA LEU A 598 11.63 -15.28 8.76
C LEU A 598 12.65 -16.37 8.42
N VAL A 599 13.51 -16.14 7.43
CA VAL A 599 14.47 -17.15 6.97
C VAL A 599 15.89 -16.60 6.96
N ALA A 600 16.85 -17.44 7.31
CA ALA A 600 18.28 -17.20 7.14
C ALA A 600 18.95 -18.41 6.47
N VAL A 601 20.02 -18.17 5.73
CA VAL A 601 20.86 -19.21 5.11
C VAL A 601 22.31 -19.06 5.57
N THR A 602 22.93 -20.16 6.00
CA THR A 602 24.33 -20.12 6.48
C THR A 602 25.29 -19.66 5.40
N ALA A 603 26.45 -19.11 5.80
CA ALA A 603 27.43 -18.54 4.88
C ALA A 603 27.77 -19.44 3.67
N ASP A 604 27.82 -20.75 3.86
CA ASP A 604 28.14 -21.74 2.82
C ASP A 604 26.93 -22.21 1.99
N GLY A 605 25.72 -21.71 2.25
CA GLY A 605 24.48 -22.16 1.61
C GLY A 605 23.99 -23.54 2.08
N GLY A 606 24.66 -24.14 3.07
CA GLY A 606 24.47 -25.54 3.46
C GLY A 606 23.27 -25.79 4.37
N ARG A 607 22.80 -24.77 5.10
CA ARG A 607 21.67 -24.88 6.04
C ARG A 607 20.74 -23.71 5.92
N ILE A 608 19.46 -23.99 6.14
CA ILE A 608 18.39 -23.01 6.16
C ILE A 608 17.80 -23.00 7.56
N VAL A 609 17.72 -21.84 8.18
CA VAL A 609 17.08 -21.63 9.48
C VAL A 609 15.79 -20.84 9.24
N TRP A 610 14.66 -21.44 9.61
CA TRP A 610 13.33 -20.88 9.39
C TRP A 610 12.65 -20.64 10.72
N SER A 611 12.38 -19.37 11.03
CA SER A 611 11.64 -18.96 12.21
C SER A 611 10.15 -18.90 11.91
N VAL A 612 9.39 -19.83 12.48
CA VAL A 612 8.00 -20.07 12.07
C VAL A 612 7.02 -19.61 13.17
N PRO A 613 6.13 -18.63 12.89
CA PRO A 613 5.04 -18.30 13.80
C PRO A 613 4.23 -19.53 14.18
N GLY A 614 3.93 -19.69 15.47
CA GLY A 614 3.16 -20.81 16.03
C GLY A 614 4.00 -22.00 16.52
N ILE A 615 5.14 -22.32 15.89
CA ILE A 615 5.95 -23.51 16.26
C ILE A 615 7.43 -23.23 16.55
N GLY A 616 7.91 -22.01 16.26
CA GLY A 616 9.26 -21.55 16.54
C GLY A 616 10.31 -21.94 15.51
N VAL A 617 11.58 -21.75 15.88
CA VAL A 617 12.72 -21.87 14.96
C VAL A 617 12.99 -23.33 14.56
N GLN A 618 13.11 -23.55 13.26
CA GLN A 618 13.43 -24.82 12.62
C GLN A 618 14.74 -24.70 11.82
N VAL A 619 15.45 -25.80 11.67
CA VAL A 619 16.63 -25.90 10.79
C VAL A 619 16.45 -27.03 9.78
N SER A 620 16.91 -26.80 8.56
CA SER A 620 17.03 -27.80 7.50
C SER A 620 18.48 -27.91 7.03
N THR A 621 18.90 -29.16 6.76
CA THR A 621 20.22 -29.49 6.19
C THR A 621 20.13 -30.11 4.80
N ASP A 622 18.93 -30.14 4.22
CA ASP A 622 18.63 -30.82 2.95
C ASP A 622 17.85 -29.92 1.97
N GLY A 623 18.04 -28.59 2.10
CA GLY A 623 17.42 -27.61 1.22
C GLY A 623 15.92 -27.38 1.49
N GLY A 624 15.48 -27.60 2.72
CA GLY A 624 14.08 -27.42 3.13
C GLY A 624 13.20 -28.66 2.92
N ALA A 625 13.76 -29.81 2.52
CA ALA A 625 12.98 -31.03 2.35
C ALA A 625 12.51 -31.60 3.69
N THR A 626 13.33 -31.48 4.74
CA THR A 626 12.97 -31.80 6.13
C THR A 626 13.39 -30.69 7.09
N TRP A 627 12.65 -30.59 8.20
CA TRP A 627 12.81 -29.57 9.24
C TRP A 627 12.95 -30.21 10.61
N THR A 628 13.88 -29.69 11.42
CA THR A 628 14.08 -30.08 12.81
C THR A 628 14.01 -28.86 13.70
N ALA A 629 13.28 -28.93 14.81
CA ALA A 629 13.18 -27.82 15.76
C ALA A 629 14.54 -27.51 16.40
N SER A 630 14.90 -26.23 16.43
CA SER A 630 16.11 -25.75 17.07
C SER A 630 15.97 -25.80 18.60
N ALA A 631 16.98 -26.33 19.29
CA ALA A 631 16.98 -26.41 20.75
C ALA A 631 17.42 -25.09 21.40
N GLY A 632 17.00 -24.83 22.64
CA GLY A 632 17.47 -23.68 23.43
C GLY A 632 16.89 -22.31 23.05
N ILE A 633 15.92 -22.29 22.12
CA ILE A 633 15.15 -21.12 21.73
C ILE A 633 13.66 -21.46 21.75
N SER A 634 12.82 -20.53 22.23
CA SER A 634 11.37 -20.68 22.28
C SER A 634 10.68 -19.67 21.37
N GLY A 635 9.57 -20.09 20.77
CA GLY A 635 8.76 -19.24 19.91
C GLY A 635 9.47 -18.87 18.60
N ALA A 636 8.79 -18.02 17.82
CA ALA A 636 9.40 -17.39 16.66
C ALA A 636 10.34 -16.27 17.12
N ALA A 637 11.46 -16.13 16.43
CA ALA A 637 12.52 -15.15 16.68
C ALA A 637 12.96 -14.49 15.38
N ARG A 638 13.61 -13.33 15.45
CA ARG A 638 14.34 -12.81 14.28
C ARG A 638 15.67 -13.56 14.18
N VAL A 639 15.96 -14.14 13.02
CA VAL A 639 17.14 -15.00 12.80
C VAL A 639 18.01 -14.41 11.70
N GLU A 640 19.33 -14.49 11.86
CA GLU A 640 20.32 -14.00 10.89
C GLU A 640 21.52 -14.95 10.89
N ALA A 641 22.12 -15.21 9.74
CA ALA A 641 23.35 -16.01 9.67
C ALA A 641 24.60 -15.12 9.77
N ASP A 642 25.67 -15.66 10.35
CA ASP A 642 27.00 -15.08 10.14
C ASP A 642 27.37 -15.19 8.66
N ARG A 643 28.01 -14.14 8.13
CA ARG A 643 28.34 -14.05 6.70
C ARG A 643 29.67 -14.71 6.35
N VAL A 644 30.39 -15.26 7.33
CA VAL A 644 31.69 -15.92 7.17
C VAL A 644 31.68 -17.34 7.76
N ASP A 645 31.26 -17.52 9.02
CA ASP A 645 31.26 -18.82 9.70
C ASP A 645 29.91 -19.56 9.49
N PRO A 646 29.86 -20.64 8.69
CA PRO A 646 28.60 -21.35 8.41
C PRO A 646 28.04 -22.10 9.63
N GLN A 647 28.80 -22.20 10.73
CA GLN A 647 28.29 -22.78 11.97
C GLN A 647 27.64 -21.74 12.88
N ARG A 648 27.80 -20.44 12.59
CA ARG A 648 27.29 -19.38 13.46
C ARG A 648 25.99 -18.79 12.92
N VAL A 649 24.95 -18.86 13.75
CA VAL A 649 23.64 -18.27 13.47
C VAL A 649 23.20 -17.50 14.71
N TYR A 650 22.59 -16.35 14.51
CA TYR A 650 22.14 -15.45 15.55
C TYR A 650 20.62 -15.43 15.62
N ALA A 651 20.08 -15.18 16.80
CA ALA A 651 18.66 -14.98 16.98
C ALA A 651 18.37 -13.89 18.02
N TRP A 652 17.27 -13.18 17.81
CA TRP A 652 16.69 -12.26 18.76
C TRP A 652 15.30 -12.73 19.16
N SER A 653 15.13 -13.10 20.43
CA SER A 653 13.86 -13.60 20.99
C SER A 653 13.57 -12.94 22.33
N GLU A 654 12.41 -12.29 22.45
CA GLU A 654 11.88 -11.73 23.71
C GLU A 654 12.90 -10.88 24.50
N GLY A 655 13.65 -10.00 23.82
CA GLY A 655 14.65 -9.14 24.46
C GLY A 655 15.99 -9.81 24.74
N THR A 656 16.20 -11.04 24.27
CA THR A 656 17.43 -11.81 24.45
C THR A 656 18.11 -12.07 23.11
N PHE A 657 19.41 -11.77 23.03
CA PHE A 657 20.26 -12.18 21.92
C PHE A 657 20.81 -13.59 22.17
N LEU A 658 20.64 -14.48 21.20
CA LEU A 658 21.10 -15.86 21.25
C LEU A 658 22.03 -16.16 20.08
N THR A 659 22.97 -17.07 20.31
CA THR A 659 23.91 -17.53 19.30
C THR A 659 23.92 -19.05 19.22
N SER A 660 23.96 -19.56 17.99
CA SER A 660 24.20 -20.95 17.65
C SER A 660 25.63 -21.09 17.12
N HIS A 661 26.27 -22.21 17.45
CA HIS A 661 27.59 -22.60 16.94
C HIS A 661 27.55 -23.96 16.22
N ASP A 662 26.36 -24.41 15.83
CA ASP A 662 26.11 -25.69 15.17
C ASP A 662 25.17 -25.53 13.95
N GLY A 663 25.18 -24.34 13.35
CA GLY A 663 24.42 -24.01 12.14
C GLY A 663 22.92 -23.94 12.37
N GLY A 664 22.48 -23.46 13.53
CA GLY A 664 21.08 -23.25 13.90
C GLY A 664 20.40 -24.45 14.55
N ALA A 665 21.11 -25.54 14.88
CA ALA A 665 20.51 -26.70 15.52
C ALA A 665 20.23 -26.48 17.01
N SER A 666 21.08 -25.70 17.70
CA SER A 666 20.86 -25.25 19.06
C SER A 666 21.34 -23.81 19.27
N PHE A 667 20.63 -23.09 20.13
CA PHE A 667 20.92 -21.71 20.52
C PHE A 667 21.16 -21.62 22.02
N ALA A 668 22.04 -20.69 22.41
CA ALA A 668 22.27 -20.30 23.79
C ALA A 668 22.24 -18.78 23.91
N ALA A 669 21.73 -18.25 25.02
CA ALA A 669 21.80 -16.82 25.31
C ALA A 669 23.27 -16.37 25.40
N SER A 670 23.61 -15.28 24.72
CA SER A 670 24.96 -14.71 24.74
C SER A 670 25.28 -14.08 26.11
N ALA A 671 26.54 -14.14 26.53
CA ALA A 671 26.93 -13.95 27.93
C ALA A 671 26.80 -12.51 28.48
N GLY A 672 26.52 -11.49 27.64
CA GLY A 672 26.52 -10.08 28.04
C GLY A 672 25.25 -9.28 27.71
N ALA A 673 24.09 -9.93 27.62
CA ALA A 673 22.79 -9.23 27.60
C ALA A 673 22.42 -8.57 28.96
N GLY A 674 23.25 -8.73 30.00
CA GLY A 674 23.11 -8.05 31.29
C GLY A 674 23.99 -6.80 31.37
N ALA A 675 23.37 -5.63 31.37
CA ALA A 675 24.07 -4.36 31.53
C ALA A 675 24.75 -4.24 32.90
N GLY A 676 25.89 -3.56 32.92
CA GLY A 676 26.48 -3.04 34.15
C GLY A 676 26.86 -1.58 33.96
N ASP A 677 26.79 -0.76 35.01
CA ASP A 677 27.14 0.67 34.93
C ASP A 677 28.65 0.94 34.98
N ALA A 678 29.47 -0.11 34.93
CA ALA A 678 30.91 -0.01 35.02
C ALA A 678 31.54 0.43 33.67
N PRO A 679 32.61 1.24 33.68
CA PRO A 679 33.35 1.55 32.46
C PRO A 679 33.82 0.27 31.74
N GLY A 680 33.44 0.10 30.48
CA GLY A 680 33.74 -1.09 29.67
C GLY A 680 32.76 -2.25 29.84
N ALA A 681 31.64 -2.06 30.54
CA ALA A 681 30.54 -3.01 30.56
C ALA A 681 29.77 -3.03 29.22
N SER A 682 29.12 -4.15 28.95
CA SER A 682 28.23 -4.33 27.80
C SER A 682 27.06 -3.36 27.88
N ALA A 683 26.69 -2.75 26.75
CA ALA A 683 25.51 -1.91 26.63
C ALA A 683 24.24 -2.76 26.83
N ALA A 684 23.24 -2.17 27.50
CA ALA A 684 21.89 -2.76 27.56
C ALA A 684 21.30 -2.78 26.15
N LEU A 685 20.87 -3.95 25.70
CA LEU A 685 20.06 -4.06 24.49
C LEU A 685 18.58 -3.75 24.82
N PRO A 686 17.78 -3.38 23.81
CA PRO A 686 16.35 -3.16 24.00
C PRO A 686 15.65 -4.43 24.51
N VAL A 687 14.63 -4.30 25.36
CA VAL A 687 13.82 -5.45 25.83
C VAL A 687 12.46 -5.55 25.13
N ARG A 688 12.06 -4.48 24.43
CA ARG A 688 10.80 -4.32 23.69
C ARG A 688 11.04 -3.42 22.48
N GLY A 689 10.02 -3.33 21.62
CA GLY A 689 10.10 -2.63 20.35
C GLY A 689 10.66 -3.51 19.23
N GLU A 690 10.54 -3.02 18.01
CA GLU A 690 11.08 -3.72 16.86
C GLU A 690 12.61 -3.67 16.86
N VAL A 691 13.21 -4.76 16.42
CA VAL A 691 14.65 -4.91 16.25
C VAL A 691 14.95 -5.44 14.86
N ARG A 692 15.90 -4.80 14.19
CA ARG A 692 16.58 -5.30 12.98
C ARG A 692 18.07 -5.38 13.28
N PHE A 693 18.71 -6.45 12.85
CA PHE A 693 20.13 -6.66 13.08
C PHE A 693 20.71 -7.45 11.90
N GLY A 694 22.01 -7.33 11.68
CA GLY A 694 22.69 -7.99 10.58
C GLY A 694 24.15 -8.26 10.91
N ALA A 695 24.67 -9.38 10.42
CA ALA A 695 26.08 -9.72 10.49
C ALA A 695 26.87 -9.08 9.33
N VAL A 696 28.08 -8.62 9.61
CA VAL A 696 28.86 -7.83 8.64
C VAL A 696 29.52 -8.75 7.61
N PRO A 697 29.32 -8.53 6.29
CA PRO A 697 30.04 -9.26 5.25
C PRO A 697 31.56 -9.16 5.42
N GLY A 698 32.23 -10.31 5.40
CA GLY A 698 33.69 -10.39 5.54
C GLY A 698 34.24 -10.22 6.96
N ALA A 699 33.40 -10.05 7.99
CA ALA A 699 33.83 -9.93 9.39
C ALA A 699 33.08 -10.92 10.30
N GLU A 700 33.68 -12.09 10.51
CA GLU A 700 33.16 -13.13 11.40
C GLU A 700 32.86 -12.59 12.81
N GLY A 701 31.66 -12.84 13.33
CA GLY A 701 31.29 -12.44 14.69
C GLY A 701 30.96 -10.95 14.87
N GLU A 702 31.06 -10.12 13.83
CA GLU A 702 30.64 -8.72 13.91
C GLU A 702 29.17 -8.57 13.54
N VAL A 703 28.38 -8.03 14.47
CA VAL A 703 26.92 -7.89 14.34
C VAL A 703 26.51 -6.49 14.75
N TRP A 704 25.61 -5.88 13.97
CA TRP A 704 25.00 -4.60 14.29
C TRP A 704 23.51 -4.79 14.52
N LEU A 705 22.96 -4.07 15.51
CA LEU A 705 21.56 -4.13 15.92
C LEU A 705 21.00 -2.72 15.99
N ALA A 706 19.90 -2.49 15.29
CA ALA A 706 19.08 -1.29 15.31
C ALA A 706 17.73 -1.65 15.93
N GLY A 707 17.29 -0.91 16.94
CA GLY A 707 15.93 -1.05 17.44
C GLY A 707 15.73 -0.54 18.85
N GLY A 708 14.50 -0.72 19.32
CA GLY A 708 14.06 -0.36 20.65
C GLY A 708 12.72 0.36 20.67
N ALA A 709 12.44 1.04 21.77
CA ALA A 709 11.20 1.77 21.98
C ALA A 709 11.45 3.01 22.83
N GLU A 710 10.58 4.01 22.71
CA GLU A 710 10.65 5.21 23.53
C GLU A 710 10.59 4.87 25.03
N GLY A 711 11.46 5.48 25.83
CA GLY A 711 11.55 5.25 27.27
C GLY A 711 12.38 4.02 27.69
N GLU A 712 12.85 3.22 26.73
CA GLU A 712 13.76 2.08 26.90
C GLU A 712 15.03 2.31 26.07
N PRO A 713 16.08 1.45 26.13
CA PRO A 713 17.18 1.53 25.18
C PRO A 713 16.65 1.49 23.74
N TYR A 714 16.93 2.54 22.97
CA TYR A 714 16.62 2.67 21.56
C TYR A 714 17.83 3.29 20.87
N GLY A 715 18.29 2.66 19.80
CA GLY A 715 19.43 3.18 19.03
C GLY A 715 20.13 2.09 18.24
N LEU A 716 21.41 2.35 17.97
CA LEU A 716 22.27 1.47 17.20
C LEU A 716 23.34 0.86 18.11
N PHE A 717 23.52 -0.45 18.03
CA PHE A 717 24.42 -1.24 18.85
C PHE A 717 25.32 -2.10 17.97
N ARG A 718 26.52 -2.40 18.45
CA ARG A 718 27.46 -3.29 17.76
C ARG A 718 28.13 -4.27 18.72
N SER A 719 28.21 -5.52 18.30
CA SER A 719 29.08 -6.55 18.86
C SER A 719 30.17 -6.92 17.85
N ARG A 720 31.34 -7.33 18.36
CA ARG A 720 32.49 -7.85 17.56
C ARG A 720 32.91 -9.26 17.97
N ASP A 721 32.14 -9.88 18.85
CA ASP A 721 32.47 -11.13 19.52
C ASP A 721 31.29 -12.12 19.47
N GLY A 722 30.47 -12.03 18.41
CA GLY A 722 29.35 -12.94 18.19
C GLY A 722 28.16 -12.68 19.13
N GLY A 723 27.96 -11.44 19.55
CA GLY A 723 26.84 -11.04 20.42
C GLY A 723 27.10 -11.16 21.91
N ASP A 724 28.31 -11.55 22.33
CA ASP A 724 28.67 -11.68 23.75
C ASP A 724 28.77 -10.33 24.44
N THR A 725 29.33 -9.31 23.80
CA THR A 725 29.36 -7.94 24.32
C THR A 725 28.91 -6.91 23.30
N TRP A 726 28.22 -5.87 23.78
CA TRP A 726 27.63 -4.84 22.93
C TRP A 726 28.14 -3.45 23.31
N SER A 727 28.33 -2.61 22.30
CA SER A 727 28.59 -1.18 22.45
C SER A 727 27.48 -0.40 21.76
N ALA A 728 26.85 0.54 22.48
CA ALA A 728 25.97 1.52 21.86
C ALA A 728 26.79 2.52 21.05
N LEU A 729 26.30 2.88 19.86
CA LEU A 729 26.94 3.85 18.98
C LEU A 729 26.43 5.26 19.34
N PRO A 730 27.34 6.23 19.60
CA PRO A 730 26.93 7.54 20.11
C PRO A 730 26.21 8.38 19.05
N GLY A 731 25.21 9.12 19.52
CA GLY A 731 24.47 10.12 18.74
C GLY A 731 23.24 9.59 18.01
N PHE A 732 22.97 8.28 18.04
CA PHE A 732 21.68 7.75 17.58
C PHE A 732 20.67 7.81 18.73
N ASP A 733 19.66 8.66 18.57
CA ASP A 733 18.51 8.74 19.47
C ASP A 733 17.55 7.57 19.23
N ALA A 734 17.49 7.10 17.98
CA ALA A 734 16.78 5.90 17.55
C ALA A 734 17.43 5.31 16.29
N ALA A 735 17.29 4.00 16.07
CA ALA A 735 17.65 3.35 14.81
C ALA A 735 16.73 2.15 14.58
N ASP A 736 16.27 1.96 13.35
CA ASP A 736 15.19 1.00 13.04
C ASP A 736 15.66 -0.12 12.11
N ALA A 737 16.57 0.20 11.19
CA ALA A 737 17.15 -0.74 10.26
C ALA A 737 18.64 -0.44 10.05
N VAL A 738 19.44 -1.50 9.86
CA VAL A 738 20.87 -1.41 9.56
C VAL A 738 21.23 -2.40 8.47
N GLY A 739 22.07 -1.98 7.53
CA GLY A 739 22.54 -2.78 6.41
C GLY A 739 23.95 -2.41 5.98
N PHE A 740 24.52 -3.22 5.10
CA PHE A 740 25.91 -3.09 4.66
C PHE A 740 26.01 -3.07 3.14
N GLY A 741 27.01 -2.37 2.61
CA GLY A 741 27.34 -2.40 1.20
C GLY A 741 28.83 -2.27 0.96
N LYS A 742 29.20 -2.11 -0.31
CA LYS A 742 30.60 -2.03 -0.73
C LYS A 742 31.39 -1.00 0.09
N ALA A 743 32.62 -1.36 0.44
CA ALA A 743 33.53 -0.44 1.11
C ALA A 743 33.82 0.79 0.24
N ALA A 744 34.03 1.95 0.89
CA ALA A 744 34.51 3.14 0.18
C ALA A 744 35.88 2.88 -0.47
N PRO A 745 36.23 3.56 -1.58
CA PRO A 745 37.54 3.41 -2.19
C PRO A 745 38.68 3.62 -1.18
N GLY A 746 39.50 2.57 -0.99
CA GLY A 746 40.62 2.58 -0.03
C GLY A 746 40.27 2.21 1.41
N ALA A 747 38.99 2.01 1.74
CA ALA A 747 38.55 1.43 3.01
C ALA A 747 38.54 -0.11 2.91
N SER A 748 38.73 -0.78 4.06
CA SER A 748 38.68 -2.24 4.19
C SER A 748 37.42 -2.73 4.92
N THR A 749 36.59 -1.83 5.42
CA THR A 749 35.34 -2.13 6.11
C THR A 749 34.16 -1.79 5.18
N PRO A 750 33.12 -2.64 5.13
CA PRO A 750 31.88 -2.32 4.42
C PRO A 750 31.32 -0.95 4.81
N ALA A 751 30.67 -0.27 3.86
CA ALA A 751 29.86 0.89 4.20
C ALA A 751 28.65 0.41 5.03
N VAL A 752 28.26 1.20 6.03
CA VAL A 752 27.10 0.91 6.90
C VAL A 752 26.01 1.91 6.60
N TYR A 753 24.79 1.44 6.40
CA TYR A 753 23.59 2.25 6.16
C TYR A 753 22.59 2.05 7.28
N VAL A 754 21.96 3.13 7.74
CA VAL A 754 21.01 3.10 8.86
C VAL A 754 19.81 3.98 8.55
N SER A 755 18.60 3.45 8.75
CA SER A 755 17.40 4.26 8.95
C SER A 755 17.27 4.55 10.44
N GLY A 756 17.19 5.82 10.83
CA GLY A 756 17.09 6.18 12.24
C GLY A 756 17.03 7.68 12.50
N GLU A 757 17.19 8.04 13.76
CA GLU A 757 17.29 9.42 14.24
C GLU A 757 18.66 9.66 14.87
N ARG A 758 19.35 10.68 14.38
CA ARG A 758 20.70 11.00 14.84
C ARG A 758 20.83 12.49 15.16
N ASP A 759 21.17 12.81 16.40
CA ASP A 759 21.22 14.17 16.96
C ASP A 759 19.94 14.98 16.65
N GLY A 760 18.77 14.36 16.85
CA GLY A 760 17.45 14.94 16.63
C GLY A 760 17.03 15.10 15.16
N VAL A 761 17.70 14.42 14.23
CA VAL A 761 17.36 14.44 12.80
C VAL A 761 17.05 13.02 12.34
N ARG A 762 15.81 12.78 11.89
CA ARG A 762 15.39 11.52 11.28
C ARG A 762 15.89 11.44 9.84
N GLY A 763 16.27 10.24 9.40
CA GLY A 763 16.62 10.00 8.00
C GLY A 763 17.48 8.77 7.78
N ILE A 764 18.14 8.76 6.63
CA ILE A 764 19.02 7.69 6.18
C ILE A 764 20.46 8.16 6.32
N PHE A 765 21.27 7.37 7.02
CA PHE A 765 22.65 7.70 7.34
C PHE A 765 23.62 6.66 6.79
N ARG A 766 24.76 7.13 6.28
CA ARG A 766 25.87 6.28 5.85
C ARG A 766 27.13 6.54 6.68
N SER A 767 27.80 5.46 7.05
CA SER A 767 29.15 5.45 7.62
C SER A 767 30.11 4.70 6.68
N ILE A 768 31.33 5.20 6.55
CA ILE A 768 32.40 4.58 5.72
C ILE A 768 33.65 4.21 6.52
N ASP A 769 33.61 4.36 7.85
CA ASP A 769 34.74 4.24 8.76
C ASP A 769 34.43 3.35 9.98
N GLY A 770 33.51 2.40 9.81
CA GLY A 770 33.10 1.46 10.87
C GLY A 770 32.29 2.12 11.99
N GLY A 771 31.53 3.17 11.68
CA GLY A 771 30.60 3.85 12.57
C GLY A 771 31.20 5.00 13.38
N ALA A 772 32.43 5.43 13.05
CA ALA A 772 33.07 6.55 13.73
C ALA A 772 32.49 7.89 13.27
N GLY A 773 32.08 8.00 12.00
CA GLY A 773 31.45 9.16 11.41
C GLY A 773 30.24 8.80 10.54
N TRP A 774 29.27 9.71 10.49
CA TRP A 774 27.99 9.51 9.78
C TRP A 774 27.65 10.70 8.90
N THR A 775 27.05 10.42 7.75
CA THR A 775 26.52 11.41 6.82
C THR A 775 25.05 11.09 6.57
N ARG A 776 24.15 12.06 6.75
CA ARG A 776 22.77 11.93 6.25
C ARG A 776 22.82 11.97 4.72
N ILE A 777 22.25 10.96 4.07
CA ILE A 777 22.29 10.80 2.61
C ILE A 777 20.94 11.08 1.95
N ASN A 778 19.82 11.04 2.70
CA ASN A 778 18.54 11.56 2.25
C ASN A 778 18.38 13.04 2.61
N ASP A 779 17.24 13.62 2.25
CA ASP A 779 16.86 14.99 2.59
C ASP A 779 15.37 15.10 2.94
N ASP A 780 14.91 16.32 3.21
CA ASP A 780 13.56 16.54 3.71
C ASP A 780 12.48 16.37 2.62
N GLN A 781 12.86 16.30 1.34
CA GLN A 781 11.96 15.97 0.22
C GLN A 781 11.92 14.47 -0.10
N HIS A 782 12.77 13.68 0.56
CA HIS A 782 13.00 12.26 0.29
C HIS A 782 13.02 11.47 1.61
N GLN A 783 11.82 11.17 2.14
CA GLN A 783 11.64 10.54 3.45
C GLN A 783 10.78 9.27 3.43
N TRP A 784 9.76 9.20 2.58
CA TRP A 784 8.97 7.99 2.26
C TRP A 784 8.25 7.31 3.44
N GLY A 785 7.90 8.05 4.48
CA GLY A 785 7.16 7.53 5.64
C GLY A 785 7.96 6.54 6.48
N ARG A 786 7.47 5.29 6.58
CA ARG A 786 8.10 4.24 7.40
C ARG A 786 9.17 3.48 6.61
N THR A 787 10.44 3.68 6.98
CA THR A 787 11.63 3.08 6.36
C THR A 787 12.36 2.05 7.25
N GLY A 788 11.67 1.52 8.27
CA GLY A 788 12.26 0.65 9.31
C GLY A 788 12.23 -0.85 8.99
N PHE A 789 11.69 -1.26 7.83
CA PHE A 789 11.47 -2.67 7.52
C PHE A 789 12.77 -3.40 7.18
N ALA A 790 13.51 -2.89 6.19
CA ALA A 790 14.80 -3.41 5.74
C ALA A 790 15.60 -2.30 5.03
N ILE A 791 16.93 -2.38 5.14
CA ILE A 791 17.86 -1.54 4.40
C ILE A 791 19.09 -2.38 4.07
N THR A 792 19.56 -2.33 2.82
CA THR A 792 20.82 -2.98 2.44
C THR A 792 21.59 -2.10 1.47
N GLY A 793 22.91 -2.07 1.62
CA GLY A 793 23.77 -1.51 0.60
C GLY A 793 23.98 -2.52 -0.53
N ASP A 794 24.46 -2.04 -1.66
CA ASP A 794 24.90 -2.88 -2.76
C ASP A 794 26.37 -3.31 -2.53
N PRO A 795 26.70 -4.62 -2.57
CA PRO A 795 28.08 -5.07 -2.37
C PRO A 795 28.98 -4.81 -3.60
N ASP A 796 28.41 -4.57 -4.78
CA ASP A 796 29.09 -4.31 -6.05
C ASP A 796 29.20 -2.81 -6.38
N VAL A 797 28.34 -1.96 -5.84
CA VAL A 797 28.29 -0.52 -6.11
C VAL A 797 28.46 0.30 -4.83
N PHE A 798 29.61 0.97 -4.68
CA PHE A 798 29.85 1.84 -3.53
C PHE A 798 28.90 3.03 -3.54
N GLY A 799 28.25 3.25 -2.40
CA GLY A 799 27.32 4.35 -2.20
C GLY A 799 25.87 3.98 -2.50
N ARG A 800 25.61 2.90 -3.23
CA ARG A 800 24.24 2.47 -3.49
C ARG A 800 23.60 1.87 -2.25
N VAL A 801 22.34 2.22 -2.03
CA VAL A 801 21.50 1.70 -0.95
C VAL A 801 20.08 1.44 -1.45
N TYR A 802 19.50 0.33 -0.99
CA TYR A 802 18.11 -0.07 -1.19
C TYR A 802 17.36 0.01 0.14
N ILE A 803 16.18 0.62 0.13
CA ILE A 803 15.37 0.89 1.32
C ILE A 803 13.97 0.31 1.09
N ALA A 804 13.54 -0.53 2.03
CA ALA A 804 12.18 -1.02 2.06
C ALA A 804 11.24 0.07 2.60
N THR A 805 10.18 0.34 1.87
CA THR A 805 9.11 1.26 2.28
C THR A 805 7.77 0.51 2.36
N ASN A 806 6.79 1.13 3.01
CA ASN A 806 5.41 0.66 3.00
C ASN A 806 4.58 1.57 2.08
N GLY A 807 4.41 1.18 0.81
CA GLY A 807 3.62 1.93 -0.17
C GLY A 807 4.43 2.78 -1.16
N ARG A 808 5.76 2.84 -1.05
CA ARG A 808 6.64 3.53 -2.02
C ARG A 808 7.65 2.59 -2.70
N GLY A 809 7.39 1.28 -2.65
CA GLY A 809 8.22 0.24 -3.22
C GLY A 809 9.63 0.18 -2.63
N ILE A 810 10.60 -0.22 -3.46
CA ILE A 810 12.02 -0.26 -3.07
C ILE A 810 12.65 1.06 -3.53
N VAL A 811 12.94 1.93 -2.57
CA VAL A 811 13.64 3.18 -2.84
C VAL A 811 15.14 2.89 -2.97
N MET A 812 15.76 3.46 -4.00
CA MET A 812 17.18 3.32 -4.29
C MET A 812 17.86 4.69 -4.29
N GLY A 813 19.01 4.79 -3.63
CA GLY A 813 19.85 6.00 -3.63
C GLY A 813 21.26 5.71 -4.13
N ASP A 814 21.78 6.57 -5.02
CA ASP A 814 23.14 6.50 -5.57
C ASP A 814 23.90 7.82 -5.33
N ILE A 815 25.23 7.76 -5.19
CA ILE A 815 26.05 8.99 -5.09
C ILE A 815 26.06 9.73 -6.43
N ASP A 816 25.82 11.05 -6.43
CA ASP A 816 25.98 11.90 -7.61
C ASP A 816 27.44 11.93 -8.04
N VAL A 817 27.74 11.34 -9.20
CA VAL A 817 29.07 11.47 -9.80
C VAL A 817 29.08 12.74 -10.64
N ALA A 818 29.73 13.80 -10.16
CA ALA A 818 29.91 15.04 -10.91
C ALA A 818 30.48 14.75 -12.31
N GLY A 819 29.64 14.92 -13.35
CA GLY A 819 30.04 14.73 -14.75
C GLY A 819 29.17 13.81 -15.62
N LYS A 820 28.12 13.18 -15.11
CA LYS A 820 27.06 12.59 -15.97
C LYS A 820 25.98 13.64 -16.23
N ALA A 821 26.11 14.36 -17.34
CA ALA A 821 24.96 14.97 -17.98
C ALA A 821 24.00 13.85 -18.43
N ASP A 822 22.70 14.12 -18.38
CA ASP A 822 21.62 13.24 -18.79
C ASP A 822 21.94 12.54 -20.12
N GLY A 823 22.12 11.21 -20.03
CA GLY A 823 22.67 10.40 -21.10
C GLY A 823 23.29 9.12 -20.53
N ARG A 824 22.46 8.25 -19.95
CA ARG A 824 22.90 6.97 -19.40
C ARG A 824 23.32 6.04 -20.56
N PRO A 825 24.58 5.56 -20.62
CA PRO A 825 24.99 4.57 -21.61
C PRO A 825 24.58 3.18 -21.14
N GLY A 826 23.75 2.49 -21.92
CA GLY A 826 23.43 1.09 -21.71
C GLY A 826 24.70 0.24 -21.68
N ARG A 827 24.78 -0.70 -20.73
CA ARG A 827 25.78 -1.77 -20.76
C ARG A 827 25.48 -2.64 -21.99
N GLY A 828 26.24 -2.44 -23.07
CA GLY A 828 26.22 -3.33 -24.22
C GLY A 828 26.65 -4.74 -23.79
N ARG A 829 25.74 -5.71 -23.95
CA ARG A 829 26.04 -7.14 -23.82
C ARG A 829 26.98 -7.54 -24.96
N GLY A 830 28.13 -8.10 -24.60
CA GLY A 830 29.00 -8.88 -25.48
C GLY A 830 28.73 -10.36 -25.31
#